data_AF-A0A7X7MDJ7-F1
#
_entry.id   AF-A0A7X7MDJ7-F1
#
_cell.length_a   1.000
_cell.length_b   1.000
_cell.length_c   1.000
_cell.angle_alpha   90.00
_cell.angle_beta   90.00
_cell.angle_gamma   90.00
#
_symmetry.space_group_name_H-M   'P 1'
#
loop_
_entity.id
_entity.type
_entity.pdbx_description
1 polymer ?
#
loop_
_entity_poly.entity_id
_entity_poly.type
_entity_poly.pdbx_seq_one_letter_code
_entity_poly.pdbx_strand_id
1 'polypeptide(L)'
;MTNLVFTPVRHNRDLHQNALLTGAFALPDGMRALRLRIQATDTKGRTLAGLWMAIAIDGVTVFAGQGNTLHRRLITLDVEPGAHRIEVFVSANFPEDAFEILHEPDGGRPGPFPIAWCDPAQAPALVDFLKDRAVIARDDKGFTATMARPERLRSMRWEFLDYTGRELSVQKIYVQDGAGQLILPVQSDYSDALQNETLEVAPGDRISVSYLDESTSSGEKRVHHRTMGSSFNDARANFFFEELRETRYGNEMNLHDAYRFLPGDNLIVSVLDPDADLTAEADRVKVRIETRSGRKVVLDLVEQTRRFSNFHVAGRAGGDDEGVHGGHFLGLLRTVPADTPEPPANAIPIVQGDVITMAYFDRENTRPGVPVERLARVQAAQPSEPQLTLFHATVEREEDTSQDAKLRLAQIRRRPGNEHVVRLYREQKIAVPMNPQELAAAGTNPIPVNVTVPVPVQVTDASRARHSASKLMIEVVAASELESAAAAGRDAEAVTIPLTLAAGFPEFRATMPGGRQDPGTAGNFIGLIHLRLGPPDPSAEVDENAPPELSVNGDDTVRLRVLGEKGEPKIERWLKMVSSARLALMDSTYSAERLAAHVGERFFVMVSDPDRDTGSDLDAVDIEVTALTQGHTRRLRLRETLPHSGIFSGTLRPVIFGVSEAVPAVATGGVAQAGEELDDRLAVKFGDQVRFRYADEVTLPGGKAGPIEVVGQVYKGSDGRVRLFSKRFRDSDMAVLVQFRLAECLFETAKEHRKLKQPERSAQAIEEGKFILEEALRNYPDTSHVVEGEYLLANLYQELAMEQKEAKNMDAAAPLFTEALARFSSILSTWPDSKFGARAQYHKALCLEMLGDYNRASEEYVKMTYLFPESPLVGDASIRLATYYYTQEKRYDIAGRIYSSFQRRFPTHEKADRALFMSAQCHMKGAERLMDEYRKAGSKGVNPAALVKEEYLAAVEALNTLTEKYRETASAGLRAQALYWAGDASLRAQVYDQAYLYLKRTVFEYPETEWARRARGLLLQEAKTFEGLE
;
A
#
# COMPACT_ATOMS: atom_id res chain seq x y z
N MET A 1 -30.73 11.89 37.30
CA MET A 1 -29.93 12.35 36.14
C MET A 1 -30.83 13.19 35.24
N THR A 2 -30.37 14.34 34.74
CA THR A 2 -31.18 15.13 33.80
C THR A 2 -30.50 15.35 32.45
N ASN A 3 -29.17 15.16 32.33
CA ASN A 3 -28.42 15.17 31.07
C ASN A 3 -27.08 14.42 31.22
N LEU A 4 -26.76 13.49 30.31
CA LEU A 4 -25.47 12.80 30.23
C LEU A 4 -24.49 13.64 29.40
N VAL A 5 -24.04 14.75 29.98
CA VAL A 5 -23.17 15.73 29.32
C VAL A 5 -21.82 15.78 30.03
N PHE A 6 -20.76 15.85 29.25
CA PHE A 6 -19.41 16.07 29.73
C PHE A 6 -18.79 17.29 29.07
N THR A 7 -18.16 18.14 29.87
CA THR A 7 -17.40 19.29 29.38
C THR A 7 -16.07 19.34 30.13
N PRO A 8 -14.92 19.26 29.43
CA PRO A 8 -13.61 19.38 30.05
C PRO A 8 -13.46 20.71 30.81
N VAL A 9 -12.84 20.67 31.99
CA VAL A 9 -12.73 21.83 32.89
C VAL A 9 -11.39 22.58 32.71
N ARG A 10 -10.38 21.95 32.10
CA ARG A 10 -9.04 22.53 31.90
C ARG A 10 -8.63 22.62 30.42
N HIS A 11 -7.86 23.67 30.08
CA HIS A 11 -7.29 23.91 28.74
C HIS A 11 -5.89 23.31 28.54
N ASN A 12 -5.33 22.62 29.54
CA ASN A 12 -3.97 22.10 29.46
C ASN A 12 -3.93 20.78 28.68
N ARG A 13 -3.21 20.74 27.56
CA ARG A 13 -3.20 19.64 26.58
C ARG A 13 -2.36 18.43 27.00
N ASP A 14 -1.57 18.55 28.06
CA ASP A 14 -0.58 17.52 28.45
C ASP A 14 -1.08 16.58 29.56
N LEU A 15 -2.33 16.73 30.04
CA LEU A 15 -2.88 15.95 31.15
C LEU A 15 -4.30 15.44 30.82
N HIS A 16 -4.47 14.12 30.85
CA HIS A 16 -5.77 13.47 30.71
C HIS A 16 -6.73 13.90 31.83
N GLN A 17 -7.94 14.33 31.45
CA GLN A 17 -9.05 14.56 32.37
C GLN A 17 -9.94 13.32 32.40
N ASN A 18 -9.88 12.60 33.51
CA ASN A 18 -10.69 11.42 33.72
C ASN A 18 -11.96 11.76 34.51
N ALA A 19 -13.11 11.25 34.07
CA ALA A 19 -14.39 11.43 34.74
C ALA A 19 -15.23 10.16 34.71
N LEU A 20 -16.09 10.01 35.72
CA LEU A 20 -17.14 9.00 35.79
C LEU A 20 -18.49 9.71 35.94
N LEU A 21 -19.37 9.52 34.97
CA LEU A 21 -20.79 9.89 35.08
C LEU A 21 -21.55 8.64 35.51
N THR A 22 -22.32 8.70 36.59
CA THR A 22 -23.04 7.54 37.14
C THR A 22 -24.42 7.93 37.63
N GLY A 23 -25.38 6.99 37.54
CA GLY A 23 -26.74 7.18 38.03
C GLY A 23 -27.67 6.07 37.59
N ALA A 24 -28.89 6.09 38.14
CA ALA A 24 -29.88 5.05 37.91
C ALA A 24 -31.00 5.54 36.98
N PHE A 25 -31.54 4.60 36.19
CA PHE A 25 -32.72 4.81 35.37
C PHE A 25 -33.57 3.52 35.34
N ALA A 26 -34.84 3.62 35.03
CA ALA A 26 -35.72 2.48 34.80
C ALA A 26 -36.22 2.47 33.35
N LEU A 27 -35.93 1.40 32.62
CA LEU A 27 -36.40 1.19 31.26
C LEU A 27 -37.89 0.76 31.29
N PRO A 28 -38.79 1.40 30.50
CA PRO A 28 -40.21 1.09 30.52
C PRO A 28 -40.57 -0.32 30.02
N ASP A 29 -41.67 -0.85 30.55
CA ASP A 29 -42.26 -2.10 30.08
C ASP A 29 -42.57 -2.03 28.57
N GLY A 30 -42.01 -2.96 27.79
CA GLY A 30 -42.16 -3.04 26.33
C GLY A 30 -40.98 -2.49 25.52
N MET A 31 -40.00 -1.85 26.15
CA MET A 31 -38.74 -1.47 25.52
C MET A 31 -37.65 -2.48 25.89
N ARG A 32 -37.02 -3.09 24.90
CA ARG A 32 -35.90 -4.06 25.10
C ARG A 32 -34.56 -3.58 24.55
N ALA A 33 -34.56 -2.42 23.89
CA ALA A 33 -33.35 -1.85 23.32
C ALA A 33 -33.22 -0.38 23.75
N LEU A 34 -32.12 -0.06 24.42
CA LEU A 34 -31.74 1.30 24.75
C LEU A 34 -30.83 1.84 23.64
N ARG A 35 -31.28 2.90 22.95
CA ARG A 35 -30.55 3.52 21.84
C ARG A 35 -29.95 4.85 22.26
N LEU A 36 -28.62 4.91 22.29
CA LEU A 36 -27.85 6.07 22.72
C LEU A 36 -27.06 6.66 21.55
N ARG A 37 -27.19 7.97 21.31
CA ARG A 37 -26.45 8.72 20.30
C ARG A 37 -25.43 9.61 20.99
N ILE A 38 -24.15 9.44 20.66
CA ILE A 38 -23.09 10.34 21.13
C ILE A 38 -23.01 11.53 20.18
N GLN A 39 -23.04 12.73 20.73
CA GLN A 39 -22.96 13.97 19.97
C GLN A 39 -21.91 14.90 20.59
N ALA A 40 -21.02 15.44 19.76
CA ALA A 40 -20.06 16.43 20.22
C ALA A 40 -20.78 17.77 20.43
N THR A 41 -20.51 18.45 21.55
CA THR A 41 -21.09 19.75 21.86
C THR A 41 -20.25 20.90 21.27
N ASP A 42 -18.97 20.64 20.95
CA ASP A 42 -18.12 21.50 20.14
C ASP A 42 -17.65 20.75 18.87
N THR A 43 -17.79 21.40 17.72
CA THR A 43 -17.35 20.87 16.41
C THR A 43 -16.29 21.75 15.74
N LYS A 44 -15.81 22.79 16.43
CA LYS A 44 -14.75 23.67 15.94
C LYS A 44 -13.40 23.03 16.28
N GLY A 45 -12.66 22.58 15.27
CA GLY A 45 -11.31 22.03 15.46
C GLY A 45 -11.27 20.49 15.45
N ARG A 46 -10.52 19.89 16.38
CA ARG A 46 -10.31 18.42 16.45
C ARG A 46 -11.43 17.74 17.25
N THR A 47 -12.64 17.75 16.72
CA THR A 47 -13.86 17.20 17.34
C THR A 47 -13.64 15.79 17.94
N LEU A 48 -13.70 15.69 19.27
CA LEU A 48 -13.52 14.45 20.07
C LEU A 48 -12.21 13.68 19.82
N ALA A 49 -11.18 14.31 19.21
CA ALA A 49 -9.99 13.58 18.79
C ALA A 49 -9.14 13.03 19.95
N GLY A 50 -9.27 13.61 21.15
CA GLY A 50 -8.57 13.19 22.35
C GLY A 50 -9.42 12.37 23.31
N LEU A 51 -10.67 12.09 22.92
CA LEU A 51 -11.65 11.42 23.76
C LEU A 51 -11.50 9.91 23.69
N TRP A 52 -11.39 9.26 24.85
CA TRP A 52 -11.70 7.85 25.05
C TRP A 52 -12.90 7.75 25.98
N MET A 53 -13.84 6.85 25.70
CA MET A 53 -14.97 6.58 26.59
C MET A 53 -15.34 5.10 26.65
N ALA A 54 -15.95 4.71 27.77
CA ALA A 54 -16.65 3.44 27.91
C ALA A 54 -17.99 3.64 28.63
N ILE A 55 -19.03 2.91 28.20
CA ILE A 55 -20.35 2.90 28.83
C ILE A 55 -20.56 1.51 29.43
N ALA A 56 -20.97 1.48 30.69
CA ALA A 56 -21.36 0.27 31.40
C ALA A 56 -22.82 0.37 31.89
N ILE A 57 -23.52 -0.77 31.88
CA ILE A 57 -24.85 -0.95 32.46
C ILE A 57 -24.71 -2.01 33.55
N ASP A 58 -25.12 -1.67 34.77
CA ASP A 58 -25.00 -2.52 35.97
C ASP A 58 -23.60 -3.09 36.18
N GLY A 59 -22.57 -2.28 35.91
CA GLY A 59 -21.17 -2.65 36.03
C GLY A 59 -20.60 -3.47 34.85
N VAL A 60 -21.43 -3.84 33.86
CA VAL A 60 -20.98 -4.53 32.64
C VAL A 60 -20.68 -3.49 31.57
N THR A 61 -19.44 -3.43 31.08
CA THR A 61 -19.08 -2.53 29.96
C THR A 61 -19.77 -3.02 28.68
N VAL A 62 -20.66 -2.22 28.14
CA VAL A 62 -21.47 -2.53 26.95
C VAL A 62 -20.99 -1.78 25.70
N PHE A 63 -20.15 -0.76 25.87
CA PHE A 63 -19.54 -0.02 24.76
C PHE A 63 -18.20 0.59 25.19
N ALA A 64 -17.23 0.62 24.28
CA ALA A 64 -16.02 1.42 24.40
C ALA A 64 -15.63 1.98 23.04
N GLY A 65 -15.07 3.19 23.00
CA GLY A 65 -14.62 3.80 21.76
C GLY A 65 -13.76 5.03 22.00
N GLN A 66 -13.14 5.52 20.92
CA GLN A 66 -12.21 6.65 20.99
C GLN A 66 -12.22 7.50 19.73
N GLY A 67 -11.88 8.77 19.89
CA GLY A 67 -11.63 9.70 18.82
C GLY A 67 -12.89 10.23 18.13
N ASN A 68 -12.65 10.82 16.98
CA ASN A 68 -13.61 11.52 16.13
C ASN A 68 -14.74 10.59 15.61
N THR A 69 -14.53 9.27 15.59
CA THR A 69 -15.54 8.28 15.18
C THR A 69 -16.73 8.20 16.15
N LEU A 70 -16.58 8.73 17.37
CA LEU A 70 -17.63 8.81 18.37
C LEU A 70 -18.70 9.86 18.01
N HIS A 71 -18.36 10.88 17.22
CA HIS A 71 -19.32 11.91 16.85
C HIS A 71 -20.46 11.32 16.00
N ARG A 72 -21.70 11.49 16.44
CA ARG A 72 -22.93 10.91 15.86
C ARG A 72 -22.95 9.39 15.88
N ARG A 73 -22.14 8.71 16.69
CA ARG A 73 -22.21 7.26 16.82
C ARG A 73 -23.53 6.87 17.50
N LEU A 74 -24.32 6.04 16.82
CA LEU A 74 -25.49 5.39 17.42
C LEU A 74 -25.04 4.07 18.05
N ILE A 75 -25.46 3.85 19.29
CA ILE A 75 -25.21 2.66 20.08
C ILE A 75 -26.57 2.07 20.42
N THR A 76 -26.78 0.81 20.07
CA THR A 76 -28.00 0.07 20.42
C THR A 76 -27.62 -1.00 21.44
N LEU A 77 -28.20 -0.92 22.62
CA LEU A 77 -27.93 -1.81 23.75
C LEU A 77 -29.16 -2.66 24.03
N ASP A 78 -29.01 -3.98 24.08
CA ASP A 78 -30.07 -4.89 24.50
C ASP A 78 -30.13 -4.89 26.04
N VAL A 79 -31.16 -4.25 26.61
CA VAL A 79 -31.34 -4.02 28.04
C VAL A 79 -32.76 -4.43 28.40
N GLU A 80 -32.89 -5.28 29.42
CA GLU A 80 -34.20 -5.73 29.91
C GLU A 80 -35.01 -4.55 30.47
N PRO A 81 -36.36 -4.60 30.45
CA PRO A 81 -37.18 -3.66 31.19
C PRO A 81 -36.88 -3.71 32.69
N GLY A 82 -36.86 -2.56 33.36
CA GLY A 82 -36.60 -2.48 34.81
C GLY A 82 -35.53 -1.46 35.20
N ALA A 83 -35.15 -1.48 36.48
CA ALA A 83 -34.18 -0.53 37.05
C ALA A 83 -32.73 -0.96 36.80
N HIS A 84 -31.93 -0.03 36.28
CA HIS A 84 -30.53 -0.21 35.90
C HIS A 84 -29.68 0.97 36.36
N ARG A 85 -28.37 0.73 36.51
CA ARG A 85 -27.35 1.76 36.68
C ARG A 85 -26.59 1.95 35.38
N ILE A 86 -26.42 3.20 34.95
CA ILE A 86 -25.55 3.55 33.84
C ILE A 86 -24.30 4.24 34.37
N GLU A 87 -23.15 3.85 33.84
CA GLU A 87 -21.83 4.37 34.18
C GLU A 87 -21.12 4.74 32.88
N VAL A 88 -20.60 5.96 32.78
CA VAL A 88 -19.84 6.44 31.62
C VAL A 88 -18.47 6.88 32.10
N PHE A 89 -17.46 6.11 31.71
CA PHE A 89 -16.06 6.40 31.95
C PHE A 89 -15.53 7.25 30.80
N VAL A 90 -14.82 8.31 31.14
CA VAL A 90 -14.32 9.29 30.18
C VAL A 90 -12.86 9.56 30.47
N SER A 91 -12.04 9.63 29.42
CA SER A 91 -10.71 10.25 29.44
C SER A 91 -10.60 11.21 28.26
N ALA A 92 -10.39 12.48 28.55
CA ALA A 92 -10.37 13.55 27.54
C ALA A 92 -9.10 14.39 27.62
N ASN A 93 -8.62 14.89 26.48
CA ASN A 93 -7.36 15.63 26.36
C ASN A 93 -7.54 17.07 25.87
N PHE A 94 -8.60 17.34 25.10
CA PHE A 94 -8.83 18.64 24.48
C PHE A 94 -10.13 19.29 24.99
N PRO A 95 -10.20 20.64 25.04
CA PRO A 95 -11.46 21.34 25.31
C PRO A 95 -12.60 20.92 24.36
N GLU A 96 -12.26 20.61 23.11
CA GLU A 96 -13.17 20.16 22.04
C GLU A 96 -13.65 18.70 22.21
N ASP A 97 -13.18 17.98 23.25
CA ASP A 97 -13.66 16.64 23.62
C ASP A 97 -14.97 16.68 24.44
N ALA A 98 -15.68 17.80 24.42
CA ALA A 98 -16.99 17.96 25.06
C ALA A 98 -18.10 17.24 24.28
N PHE A 99 -18.96 16.51 24.99
CA PHE A 99 -20.00 15.69 24.37
C PHE A 99 -21.28 15.61 25.22
N GLU A 100 -22.34 15.17 24.55
CA GLU A 100 -23.62 14.79 25.15
C GLU A 100 -24.05 13.39 24.64
N ILE A 101 -24.73 12.63 25.50
CA ILE A 101 -25.37 11.37 25.13
C ILE A 101 -26.87 11.58 25.09
N LEU A 102 -27.45 11.36 23.91
CA LEU A 102 -28.87 11.54 23.61
C LEU A 102 -29.55 10.17 23.50
N HIS A 103 -30.84 10.09 23.86
CA HIS A 103 -31.67 8.93 23.57
C HIS A 103 -32.31 9.07 22.18
N GLU A 104 -32.23 8.02 21.37
CA GLU A 104 -32.79 8.02 20.01
C GLU A 104 -33.81 6.88 19.83
N PRO A 105 -35.13 7.16 19.92
CA PRO A 105 -36.15 6.14 19.70
C PRO A 105 -36.10 5.60 18.26
N ASP A 106 -36.59 4.37 18.06
CA ASP A 106 -36.57 3.75 16.74
C ASP A 106 -37.39 4.54 15.71
N GLY A 107 -36.77 4.84 14.56
CA GLY A 107 -37.32 5.75 13.55
C GLY A 107 -37.49 7.23 13.98
N GLY A 108 -37.07 7.60 15.19
CA GLY A 108 -37.24 8.94 15.75
C GLY A 108 -35.99 9.82 15.70
N ARG A 109 -36.13 11.07 16.17
CA ARG A 109 -35.00 12.01 16.28
C ARG A 109 -34.30 11.86 17.65
N PRO A 110 -32.96 12.00 17.71
CA PRO A 110 -32.25 11.99 18.98
C PRO A 110 -32.68 13.18 19.85
N GLY A 111 -32.90 12.92 21.14
CA GLY A 111 -33.30 13.91 22.13
C GLY A 111 -32.69 13.62 23.51
N PRO A 112 -32.95 14.48 24.50
CA PRO A 112 -32.42 14.31 25.85
C PRO A 112 -32.83 12.97 26.47
N PHE A 113 -31.99 12.46 27.37
CA PHE A 113 -32.31 11.25 28.12
C PHE A 113 -33.62 11.44 28.93
N PRO A 114 -34.61 10.53 28.86
CA PRO A 114 -35.91 10.76 29.47
C PRO A 114 -35.83 10.90 31.00
N ILE A 115 -36.21 12.09 31.52
CA ILE A 115 -36.19 12.39 32.97
C ILE A 115 -37.13 11.45 33.74
N ALA A 116 -38.27 11.09 33.15
CA ALA A 116 -39.24 10.18 33.76
C ALA A 116 -38.63 8.81 34.12
N TRP A 117 -37.60 8.37 33.39
CA TRP A 117 -36.90 7.12 33.68
C TRP A 117 -35.96 7.25 34.87
N CYS A 118 -35.57 8.46 35.24
CA CYS A 118 -34.60 8.72 36.31
C CYS A 118 -35.25 9.27 37.60
N ASP A 119 -36.56 9.52 37.59
CA ASP A 119 -37.31 10.09 38.70
C ASP A 119 -37.99 8.96 39.50
N PRO A 120 -37.59 8.71 40.76
CA PRO A 120 -38.19 7.66 41.60
C PRO A 120 -39.70 7.83 41.81
N ALA A 121 -40.25 9.04 41.66
CA ALA A 121 -41.69 9.27 41.74
C ALA A 121 -42.45 8.76 40.50
N GLN A 122 -41.80 8.73 39.34
CA GLN A 122 -42.38 8.30 38.06
C GLN A 122 -41.96 6.87 37.68
N ALA A 123 -40.86 6.36 38.25
CA ALA A 123 -40.33 5.03 38.05
C ALA A 123 -40.18 4.29 39.40
N PRO A 124 -41.24 3.63 39.91
CA PRO A 124 -41.23 3.00 41.23
C PRO A 124 -40.13 1.94 41.43
N ALA A 125 -39.72 1.26 40.34
CA ALA A 125 -38.62 0.30 40.36
C ALA A 125 -37.29 0.91 40.86
N LEU A 126 -37.10 2.23 40.71
CA LEU A 126 -35.93 2.92 41.24
C LEU A 126 -35.93 3.06 42.77
N VAL A 127 -37.10 3.07 43.42
CA VAL A 127 -37.19 3.25 44.88
C VAL A 127 -36.50 2.08 45.60
N ASP A 128 -36.83 0.86 45.20
CA ASP A 128 -36.19 -0.34 45.75
C ASP A 128 -34.73 -0.47 45.28
N PHE A 129 -34.43 -0.09 44.03
CA PHE A 129 -33.07 -0.15 43.47
C PHE A 129 -32.08 0.80 44.14
N LEU A 130 -32.53 2.00 44.54
CA LEU A 130 -31.71 3.04 45.17
C LEU A 130 -31.71 2.95 46.70
N LYS A 131 -32.50 2.06 47.28
CA LYS A 131 -32.58 1.87 48.74
C LYS A 131 -31.21 1.52 49.32
N ASP A 132 -30.88 2.12 50.45
CA ASP A 132 -29.66 1.79 51.19
C ASP A 132 -29.61 0.28 51.44
N ARG A 133 -28.50 -0.34 51.02
CA ARG A 133 -28.30 -1.78 51.18
C ARG A 133 -27.91 -2.17 52.60
N ALA A 134 -27.54 -1.19 53.43
CA ALA A 134 -27.13 -1.35 54.81
C ALA A 134 -27.96 -0.48 55.74
N VAL A 135 -28.31 -1.01 56.91
CA VAL A 135 -28.83 -0.22 58.02
C VAL A 135 -27.66 0.15 58.92
N ILE A 136 -27.41 1.45 59.09
CA ILE A 136 -26.36 1.96 59.98
C ILE A 136 -26.98 2.28 61.34
N ALA A 137 -26.46 1.65 62.39
CA ALA A 137 -26.80 1.93 63.77
C ALA A 137 -25.57 2.48 64.51
N ARG A 138 -25.79 3.38 65.47
CA ARG A 138 -24.76 3.89 66.38
C ARG A 138 -25.05 3.39 67.79
N ASP A 139 -24.02 2.88 68.46
CA ASP A 139 -24.08 2.49 69.86
C ASP A 139 -22.98 3.20 70.69
N ASP A 140 -22.80 2.77 71.94
CA ASP A 140 -21.80 3.27 72.88
C ASP A 140 -20.35 2.87 72.52
N LYS A 141 -20.17 1.92 71.59
CA LYS A 141 -18.87 1.38 71.17
C LYS A 141 -18.48 1.78 69.75
N GLY A 142 -19.40 2.29 68.93
CA GLY A 142 -19.09 2.79 67.59
C GLY A 142 -20.29 2.83 66.64
N PHE A 143 -20.01 2.57 65.36
CA PHE A 143 -21.01 2.45 64.28
C PHE A 143 -21.03 1.00 63.79
N THR A 144 -22.22 0.46 63.59
CA THR A 144 -22.44 -0.86 62.99
C THR A 144 -23.26 -0.68 61.71
N ALA A 145 -22.77 -1.19 60.59
CA ALA A 145 -23.49 -1.21 59.32
C ALA A 145 -23.90 -2.65 58.99
N THR A 146 -25.19 -2.94 59.01
CA THR A 146 -25.73 -4.29 58.74
C THR A 146 -26.34 -4.34 57.35
N MET A 147 -25.76 -5.13 56.45
CA MET A 147 -26.30 -5.33 55.11
C MET A 147 -27.62 -6.12 55.19
N ALA A 148 -28.63 -5.75 54.40
CA ALA A 148 -29.93 -6.44 54.37
C ALA A 148 -29.84 -7.89 53.86
N ARG A 149 -28.80 -8.17 53.06
CA ARG A 149 -28.39 -9.49 52.58
C ARG A 149 -26.87 -9.52 52.46
N PRO A 150 -26.21 -10.69 52.48
CA PRO A 150 -24.78 -10.77 52.21
C PRO A 150 -24.46 -10.15 50.84
N GLU A 151 -23.51 -9.22 50.80
CA GLU A 151 -23.07 -8.52 49.59
C GLU A 151 -21.57 -8.71 49.43
N ARG A 152 -21.10 -8.87 48.18
CA ARG A 152 -19.67 -8.98 47.89
C ARG A 152 -19.06 -7.59 47.76
N LEU A 153 -18.09 -7.27 48.61
CA LEU A 153 -17.44 -5.97 48.67
C LEU A 153 -15.93 -6.14 48.51
N ARG A 154 -15.32 -5.39 47.59
CA ARG A 154 -13.85 -5.33 47.46
C ARG A 154 -13.23 -4.31 48.40
N SER A 155 -13.83 -3.14 48.46
CA SER A 155 -13.36 -2.00 49.24
C SER A 155 -14.53 -1.37 49.97
N MET A 156 -14.31 -0.98 51.21
CA MET A 156 -15.25 -0.14 51.94
C MET A 156 -14.64 1.24 52.09
N ARG A 157 -15.37 2.26 51.63
CA ARG A 157 -15.04 3.66 51.88
C ARG A 157 -16.03 4.21 52.88
N TRP A 158 -15.52 4.89 53.88
CA TRP A 158 -16.28 5.47 54.97
C TRP A 158 -16.08 6.97 54.87
N GLU A 159 -17.17 7.72 54.71
CA GLU A 159 -17.11 9.18 54.61
C GLU A 159 -17.81 9.79 55.81
N PHE A 160 -17.04 10.52 56.61
CA PHE A 160 -17.56 11.31 57.71
C PHE A 160 -17.90 12.69 57.15
N LEU A 161 -19.16 12.87 56.77
CA LEU A 161 -19.64 14.10 56.12
C LEU A 161 -19.65 15.32 57.06
N ASP A 162 -19.77 15.07 58.37
CA ASP A 162 -19.75 16.11 59.41
C ASP A 162 -19.15 15.56 60.71
N TYR A 163 -18.27 16.33 61.37
CA TYR A 163 -17.69 16.01 62.67
C TYR A 163 -17.33 17.29 63.44
N THR A 164 -17.58 17.31 64.75
CA THR A 164 -17.44 18.50 65.60
C THR A 164 -16.10 18.57 66.37
N GLY A 165 -15.10 17.79 65.95
CA GLY A 165 -13.78 17.69 66.59
C GLY A 165 -12.66 18.39 65.82
N ARG A 166 -11.42 18.36 66.36
CA ARG A 166 -10.22 18.82 65.64
C ARG A 166 -9.62 17.75 64.72
N GLU A 167 -9.87 16.48 65.01
CA GLU A 167 -9.35 15.33 64.28
C GLU A 167 -10.30 14.14 64.47
N LEU A 168 -10.31 13.24 63.48
CA LEU A 168 -11.08 12.00 63.50
C LEU A 168 -10.11 10.81 63.41
N SER A 169 -10.17 9.90 64.37
CA SER A 169 -9.33 8.68 64.42
C SER A 169 -10.20 7.43 64.55
N VAL A 170 -9.93 6.40 63.74
CA VAL A 170 -10.59 5.08 63.82
C VAL A 170 -9.70 4.11 64.59
N GLN A 171 -10.18 3.55 65.70
CA GLN A 171 -9.37 2.66 66.55
C GLN A 171 -9.38 1.20 66.10
N LYS A 172 -10.54 0.66 65.74
CA LYS A 172 -10.73 -0.74 65.33
C LYS A 172 -11.81 -0.85 64.29
N ILE A 173 -11.69 -1.85 63.42
CA ILE A 173 -12.68 -2.22 62.41
C ILE A 173 -12.92 -3.72 62.53
N TYR A 174 -14.19 -4.11 62.51
CA TYR A 174 -14.62 -5.50 62.52
C TYR A 174 -15.50 -5.74 61.30
N VAL A 175 -15.24 -6.83 60.59
CA VAL A 175 -16.09 -7.26 59.46
C VAL A 175 -16.43 -8.71 59.66
N GLN A 176 -17.72 -9.04 59.51
CA GLN A 176 -18.22 -10.41 59.54
C GLN A 176 -18.78 -10.80 58.19
N ASP A 177 -18.60 -12.05 57.80
CA ASP A 177 -19.22 -12.61 56.60
C ASP A 177 -20.71 -12.94 56.83
N GLY A 178 -21.39 -13.46 55.79
CA GLY A 178 -22.79 -13.86 55.89
C GLY A 178 -23.07 -15.05 56.82
N ALA A 179 -22.04 -15.77 57.25
CA ALA A 179 -22.12 -16.86 58.23
C ALA A 179 -21.77 -16.39 59.66
N GLY A 180 -21.44 -15.10 59.84
CA GLY A 180 -21.03 -14.52 61.13
C GLY A 180 -19.56 -14.73 61.48
N GLN A 181 -18.75 -15.25 60.56
CA GLN A 181 -17.31 -15.42 60.75
C GLN A 181 -16.58 -14.08 60.60
N LEU A 182 -15.69 -13.78 61.54
CA LEU A 182 -14.89 -12.55 61.53
C LEU A 182 -13.85 -12.60 60.38
N ILE A 183 -13.96 -11.69 59.41
CA ILE A 183 -13.01 -11.51 58.30
C ILE A 183 -11.92 -10.49 58.67
N LEU A 184 -12.30 -9.42 59.37
CA LEU A 184 -11.37 -8.42 59.91
C LEU A 184 -11.52 -8.30 61.43
N PRO A 185 -10.42 -8.22 62.19
CA PRO A 185 -9.02 -8.33 61.75
C PRO A 185 -8.63 -9.75 61.28
N VAL A 186 -7.65 -9.83 60.38
CA VAL A 186 -7.03 -11.09 59.92
C VAL A 186 -6.17 -11.72 61.03
N GLN A 187 -6.02 -13.06 61.03
CA GLN A 187 -5.25 -13.78 62.07
C GLN A 187 -3.74 -13.56 62.00
N SER A 188 -3.21 -13.29 60.80
CA SER A 188 -1.80 -13.01 60.49
C SER A 188 -1.74 -11.83 59.54
N ASP A 189 -0.73 -10.96 59.67
CA ASP A 189 -0.51 -9.81 58.77
C ASP A 189 0.73 -10.02 57.89
N TYR A 190 0.92 -9.17 56.87
CA TYR A 190 2.03 -9.27 55.89
C TYR A 190 3.45 -9.28 56.51
N SER A 191 3.62 -8.89 57.77
CA SER A 191 4.88 -8.96 58.50
C SER A 191 5.26 -10.38 58.91
N ASP A 192 4.30 -11.31 58.97
CA ASP A 192 4.59 -12.75 59.15
C ASP A 192 5.26 -13.36 57.90
N ALA A 193 4.97 -12.81 56.71
CA ALA A 193 5.54 -13.25 55.43
C ALA A 193 7.03 -12.88 55.26
N LEU A 194 7.57 -11.94 56.07
CA LEU A 194 8.99 -11.59 56.06
C LEU A 194 9.92 -12.72 56.53
N GLN A 195 9.36 -13.85 57.00
CA GLN A 195 10.11 -14.97 57.56
C GLN A 195 10.41 -16.11 56.57
N ASN A 196 9.94 -16.04 55.31
CA ASN A 196 10.18 -17.06 54.30
C ASN A 196 10.97 -16.54 53.08
N GLU A 197 11.42 -17.44 52.20
CA GLU A 197 12.15 -17.09 50.97
C GLU A 197 11.22 -16.75 49.78
N THR A 198 9.91 -16.64 50.04
CA THR A 198 8.89 -16.37 49.02
C THR A 198 8.53 -14.89 49.03
N LEU A 199 8.66 -14.21 47.89
CA LEU A 199 8.14 -12.85 47.78
C LEU A 199 6.62 -12.90 47.66
N GLU A 200 5.93 -12.76 48.78
CA GLU A 200 4.47 -12.62 48.81
C GLU A 200 4.09 -11.19 48.44
N VAL A 201 3.22 -11.04 47.44
CA VAL A 201 2.84 -9.74 46.88
C VAL A 201 1.33 -9.60 46.85
N ALA A 202 0.82 -8.46 47.33
CA ALA A 202 -0.58 -8.10 47.20
C ALA A 202 -0.84 -7.30 45.90
N PRO A 203 -2.05 -7.36 45.33
CA PRO A 203 -2.45 -6.48 44.24
C PRO A 203 -2.33 -5.00 44.65
N GLY A 204 -1.62 -4.21 43.85
CA GLY A 204 -1.32 -2.80 44.10
C GLY A 204 0.09 -2.55 44.66
N ASP A 205 0.80 -3.60 45.08
CA ASP A 205 2.17 -3.47 45.57
C ASP A 205 3.14 -3.05 44.46
N ARG A 206 4.16 -2.29 44.86
CA ARG A 206 5.31 -1.97 44.01
C ARG A 206 6.48 -2.87 44.37
N ILE A 207 6.82 -3.76 43.46
CA ILE A 207 8.01 -4.61 43.56
C ILE A 207 9.19 -3.79 43.02
N SER A 208 10.20 -3.53 43.86
CA SER A 208 11.43 -2.90 43.41
C SER A 208 12.54 -3.94 43.27
N VAL A 209 13.05 -4.11 42.05
CA VAL A 209 14.19 -4.98 41.76
C VAL A 209 15.42 -4.12 41.57
N SER A 210 16.44 -4.38 42.38
CA SER A 210 17.75 -3.73 42.27
C SER A 210 18.80 -4.78 42.01
N TYR A 211 19.59 -4.58 40.96
CA TYR A 211 20.70 -5.43 40.57
C TYR A 211 22.00 -4.62 40.62
N LEU A 212 22.99 -5.13 41.35
CA LEU A 212 24.33 -4.56 41.38
C LEU A 212 25.19 -5.27 40.33
N ASP A 213 25.54 -4.55 39.26
CA ASP A 213 26.52 -5.01 38.28
C ASP A 213 27.93 -4.71 38.81
N GLU A 214 28.62 -5.78 39.22
CA GLU A 214 29.97 -5.71 39.78
C GLU A 214 31.08 -5.75 38.72
N SER A 215 30.78 -6.10 37.46
CA SER A 215 31.76 -6.28 36.39
C SER A 215 31.39 -5.46 35.15
N THR A 216 31.62 -4.15 35.26
CA THR A 216 31.46 -3.22 34.14
C THR A 216 32.78 -3.02 33.40
N SER A 217 32.70 -2.72 32.10
CA SER A 217 33.88 -2.41 31.26
C SER A 217 34.67 -1.17 31.71
N SER A 218 34.10 -0.33 32.59
CA SER A 218 34.76 0.83 33.18
C SER A 218 35.35 0.59 34.57
N GLY A 219 35.13 -0.58 35.20
CA GLY A 219 35.58 -0.90 36.56
C GLY A 219 34.78 -0.25 37.69
N GLU A 220 33.73 0.52 37.36
CA GLU A 220 32.82 1.13 38.34
C GLU A 220 31.59 0.25 38.56
N LYS A 221 31.26 -0.02 39.83
CA LYS A 221 30.02 -0.75 40.17
C LYS A 221 28.80 0.06 39.80
N ARG A 222 27.80 -0.54 39.15
CA ARG A 222 26.55 0.13 38.77
C ARG A 222 25.35 -0.56 39.39
N VAL A 223 24.44 0.22 39.97
CA VAL A 223 23.15 -0.28 40.46
C VAL A 223 22.08 -0.01 39.41
N HIS A 224 21.50 -1.07 38.88
CA HIS A 224 20.32 -1.01 38.04
C HIS A 224 19.08 -1.14 38.93
N HIS A 225 18.16 -0.21 38.82
CA HIS A 225 16.91 -0.21 39.58
C HIS A 225 15.72 -0.17 38.64
N ARG A 226 14.77 -1.07 38.84
CA ARG A 226 13.48 -1.11 38.13
C ARG A 226 12.36 -1.38 39.13
N THR A 227 11.21 -0.78 38.90
CA THR A 227 9.99 -1.05 39.65
C THR A 227 8.96 -1.73 38.78
N MET A 228 8.23 -2.68 39.34
CA MET A 228 7.09 -3.37 38.73
C MET A 228 5.87 -3.23 39.65
N GLY A 229 4.68 -3.18 39.08
CA GLY A 229 3.43 -3.27 39.84
C GLY A 229 2.93 -4.71 39.89
N SER A 230 2.27 -5.09 40.98
CA SER A 230 1.51 -6.34 41.08
C SER A 230 0.01 -6.04 40.89
N SER A 231 -0.69 -6.82 40.06
CA SER A 231 -2.15 -6.73 39.92
C SER A 231 -2.73 -7.98 39.25
N PHE A 232 -3.98 -8.32 39.58
CA PHE A 232 -4.75 -9.32 38.86
C PHE A 232 -5.14 -8.86 37.45
N ASN A 233 -5.31 -9.81 36.53
CA ASN A 233 -5.80 -9.58 35.19
C ASN A 233 -7.33 -9.59 35.17
N ASP A 234 -7.90 -8.71 34.35
CA ASP A 234 -9.34 -8.79 34.08
C ASP A 234 -9.55 -9.81 32.96
N ALA A 235 -10.15 -10.96 33.29
CA ALA A 235 -10.37 -12.01 32.32
C ALA A 235 -11.22 -11.52 31.14
N ARG A 236 -10.85 -11.92 29.93
CA ARG A 236 -11.60 -11.62 28.70
C ARG A 236 -12.12 -12.91 28.09
N ALA A 237 -13.43 -12.96 27.88
CA ALA A 237 -14.08 -14.08 27.23
C ALA A 237 -14.69 -13.60 25.90
N ASN A 238 -14.47 -14.33 24.79
CA ASN A 238 -15.10 -14.00 23.51
C ASN A 238 -15.25 -15.23 22.58
N PHE A 239 -16.00 -15.05 21.49
CA PHE A 239 -16.18 -16.03 20.40
C PHE A 239 -15.37 -15.61 19.17
N PHE A 240 -14.72 -16.58 18.52
CA PHE A 240 -13.85 -16.36 17.37
C PHE A 240 -14.13 -17.33 16.23
N PHE A 241 -13.81 -16.89 15.01
CA PHE A 241 -13.60 -17.77 13.86
C PHE A 241 -12.10 -17.92 13.58
N GLU A 242 -11.69 -19.13 13.23
CA GLU A 242 -10.34 -19.38 12.73
C GLU A 242 -10.23 -19.10 11.24
N GLU A 243 -9.15 -18.41 10.86
CA GLU A 243 -8.67 -18.33 9.48
C GLU A 243 -7.27 -18.94 9.43
N LEU A 244 -7.12 -20.02 8.67
CA LEU A 244 -5.83 -20.60 8.35
C LEU A 244 -5.29 -19.94 7.09
N ARG A 245 -4.22 -19.17 7.22
CA ARG A 245 -3.53 -18.53 6.11
C ARG A 245 -2.26 -19.30 5.81
N GLU A 246 -2.19 -19.88 4.61
CA GLU A 246 -0.96 -20.45 4.11
C GLU A 246 0.00 -19.31 3.73
N THR A 247 1.19 -19.32 4.33
CA THR A 247 2.27 -18.38 4.01
C THR A 247 3.48 -19.16 3.52
N ARG A 248 4.44 -18.46 2.91
CA ARG A 248 5.73 -19.07 2.51
C ARG A 248 6.53 -19.69 3.66
N TYR A 249 6.12 -19.45 4.90
CA TYR A 249 6.72 -19.95 6.14
C TYR A 249 5.87 -21.03 6.84
N GLY A 250 4.79 -21.47 6.21
CA GLY A 250 3.82 -22.43 6.75
C GLY A 250 2.45 -21.80 7.03
N ASN A 251 1.57 -22.56 7.68
CA ASN A 251 0.21 -22.11 8.00
C ASN A 251 0.22 -21.22 9.24
N GLU A 252 -0.17 -19.96 9.08
CA GLU A 252 -0.51 -19.06 10.17
C GLU A 252 -1.99 -19.19 10.51
N MET A 253 -2.31 -19.23 11.81
CA MET A 253 -3.68 -19.26 12.29
C MET A 253 -4.04 -17.91 12.90
N ASN A 254 -5.08 -17.27 12.37
CA ASN A 254 -5.60 -16.00 12.85
C ASN A 254 -6.99 -16.20 13.45
N LEU A 255 -7.25 -15.61 14.60
CA LEU A 255 -8.58 -15.64 15.25
C LEU A 255 -9.30 -14.30 15.05
N HIS A 256 -10.46 -14.32 14.40
CA HIS A 256 -11.26 -13.11 14.17
C HIS A 256 -12.48 -13.08 15.07
N ASP A 257 -12.78 -11.95 15.70
CA ASP A 257 -13.97 -11.78 16.53
C ASP A 257 -15.24 -12.17 15.74
N ALA A 258 -16.07 -13.03 16.34
CA ALA A 258 -17.33 -13.44 15.73
C ALA A 258 -18.38 -12.34 15.90
N TYR A 259 -18.83 -11.76 14.79
CA TYR A 259 -19.95 -10.81 14.78
C TYR A 259 -21.29 -11.54 14.86
N ARG A 260 -21.38 -12.67 14.16
CA ARG A 260 -22.56 -13.53 14.01
C ARG A 260 -22.14 -14.91 13.51
N PHE A 261 -23.04 -15.88 13.56
CA PHE A 261 -22.78 -17.24 13.08
C PHE A 261 -24.02 -17.84 12.40
N LEU A 262 -23.85 -18.84 11.54
CA LEU A 262 -24.95 -19.65 11.01
C LEU A 262 -25.05 -20.98 11.75
N PRO A 263 -26.26 -21.57 11.91
CA PRO A 263 -26.39 -22.94 12.42
C PRO A 263 -25.56 -23.91 11.57
N GLY A 264 -24.62 -24.61 12.19
CA GLY A 264 -23.64 -25.47 11.52
C GLY A 264 -22.19 -24.96 11.64
N ASP A 265 -22.00 -23.69 11.98
CA ASP A 265 -20.69 -23.09 12.17
C ASP A 265 -19.98 -23.62 13.42
N ASN A 266 -18.64 -23.64 13.35
CA ASN A 266 -17.76 -23.91 14.47
C ASN A 266 -17.23 -22.58 15.02
N LEU A 267 -17.45 -22.34 16.30
CA LEU A 267 -16.97 -21.17 17.02
C LEU A 267 -15.84 -21.59 17.97
N ILE A 268 -14.74 -20.86 17.94
CA ILE A 268 -13.71 -20.97 18.96
C ILE A 268 -14.15 -20.13 20.15
N VAL A 269 -14.25 -20.77 21.30
CA VAL A 269 -14.54 -20.16 22.58
C VAL A 269 -13.23 -19.91 23.28
N SER A 270 -12.98 -18.66 23.65
CA SER A 270 -11.69 -18.24 24.21
C SER A 270 -11.90 -17.50 25.51
N VAL A 271 -11.08 -17.83 26.50
CA VAL A 271 -10.90 -17.09 27.76
C VAL A 271 -9.42 -16.74 27.89
N LEU A 272 -9.10 -15.46 27.95
CA LEU A 272 -7.79 -14.96 28.33
C LEU A 272 -7.85 -14.53 29.79
N ASP A 273 -7.29 -15.35 30.66
CA ASP A 273 -7.16 -15.13 32.10
C ASP A 273 -5.81 -15.69 32.60
N PRO A 274 -4.75 -14.86 32.59
CA PRO A 274 -3.45 -15.23 33.15
C PRO A 274 -3.49 -15.66 34.63
N ASP A 275 -4.52 -15.28 35.38
CA ASP A 275 -4.61 -15.60 36.80
C ASP A 275 -5.14 -17.04 37.04
N ALA A 276 -5.70 -17.66 35.99
CA ALA A 276 -6.15 -19.05 36.01
C ALA A 276 -5.07 -20.07 35.59
N ASP A 277 -3.87 -19.60 35.24
CA ASP A 277 -2.66 -20.41 35.03
C ASP A 277 -1.98 -20.65 36.39
N LEU A 278 -2.18 -21.84 36.94
CA LEU A 278 -1.78 -22.20 38.31
C LEU A 278 -0.62 -23.19 38.33
N THR A 279 -0.37 -23.88 37.22
CA THR A 279 0.61 -24.96 37.14
C THR A 279 1.54 -24.79 35.94
N ALA A 280 2.63 -25.55 35.90
CA ALA A 280 3.51 -25.56 34.72
C ALA A 280 2.95 -26.40 33.55
N GLU A 281 1.82 -27.09 33.76
CA GLU A 281 1.13 -27.91 32.75
C GLU A 281 -0.12 -27.18 32.23
N ALA A 282 -0.75 -27.72 31.18
CA ALA A 282 -1.96 -27.13 30.60
C ALA A 282 -3.14 -27.17 31.57
N ASP A 283 -3.52 -26.00 32.08
CA ASP A 283 -4.68 -25.85 32.95
C ASP A 283 -6.00 -25.88 32.17
N ARG A 284 -7.11 -26.07 32.90
CA ARG A 284 -8.46 -26.12 32.33
C ARG A 284 -9.41 -25.20 33.06
N VAL A 285 -10.23 -24.48 32.29
CA VAL A 285 -11.30 -23.63 32.82
C VAL A 285 -12.65 -24.03 32.26
N LYS A 286 -13.69 -23.89 33.09
CA LYS A 286 -15.08 -24.18 32.69
C LYS A 286 -15.78 -22.91 32.26
N VAL A 287 -16.47 -22.97 31.13
CA VAL A 287 -17.40 -21.92 30.68
C VAL A 287 -18.80 -22.48 30.53
N ARG A 288 -19.79 -21.70 30.96
CA ARG A 288 -21.20 -22.02 30.77
C ARG A 288 -21.69 -21.31 29.53
N ILE A 289 -22.38 -22.02 28.64
CA ILE A 289 -22.93 -21.47 27.42
C ILE A 289 -24.43 -21.71 27.41
N GLU A 290 -25.21 -20.67 27.15
CA GLU A 290 -26.66 -20.69 27.15
C GLU A 290 -27.22 -19.98 25.92
N THR A 291 -28.20 -20.59 25.26
CA THR A 291 -28.98 -19.91 24.21
C THR A 291 -30.14 -19.16 24.84
N ARG A 292 -30.58 -18.08 24.18
CA ARG A 292 -31.83 -17.39 24.55
C ARG A 292 -33.06 -18.33 24.56
N SER A 293 -33.05 -19.38 23.73
CA SER A 293 -34.06 -20.45 23.71
C SER A 293 -33.99 -21.41 24.92
N GLY A 294 -33.02 -21.24 25.83
CA GLY A 294 -32.92 -21.98 27.10
C GLY A 294 -32.06 -23.24 27.05
N ARG A 295 -31.34 -23.51 25.95
CA ARG A 295 -30.41 -24.64 25.86
C ARG A 295 -29.10 -24.30 26.56
N LYS A 296 -28.50 -25.27 27.24
CA LYS A 296 -27.30 -25.08 28.06
C LYS A 296 -26.25 -26.13 27.75
N VAL A 297 -25.00 -25.71 27.67
CA VAL A 297 -23.82 -26.59 27.58
C VAL A 297 -22.70 -26.03 28.46
N VAL A 298 -21.88 -26.90 29.03
CA VAL A 298 -20.67 -26.52 29.76
C VAL A 298 -19.48 -27.04 28.97
N LEU A 299 -18.53 -26.16 28.65
CA LEU A 299 -17.30 -26.53 27.96
C LEU A 299 -16.11 -26.45 28.90
N ASP A 300 -15.21 -27.41 28.78
CA ASP A 300 -13.87 -27.36 29.35
C ASP A 300 -12.92 -26.77 28.30
N LEU A 301 -12.45 -25.56 28.54
CA LEU A 301 -11.43 -24.91 27.73
C LEU A 301 -10.05 -25.36 28.22
N VAL A 302 -9.14 -25.62 27.29
CA VAL A 302 -7.79 -26.08 27.58
C VAL A 302 -6.82 -24.97 27.24
N GLU A 303 -5.88 -24.71 28.14
CA GLU A 303 -4.85 -23.73 27.95
C GLU A 303 -3.94 -24.05 26.75
N GLN A 304 -3.56 -23.01 26.01
CA GLN A 304 -2.69 -23.10 24.85
C GLN A 304 -1.34 -22.45 25.12
N THR A 305 -0.27 -23.14 24.69
CA THR A 305 1.10 -22.62 24.75
C THR A 305 1.46 -21.71 23.57
N ARG A 306 0.62 -21.68 22.52
CA ARG A 306 0.82 -20.83 21.34
C ARG A 306 0.08 -19.51 21.49
N ARG A 307 0.81 -18.40 21.38
CA ARG A 307 0.23 -17.05 21.26
C ARG A 307 -0.09 -16.74 19.79
N PHE A 308 -1.35 -16.40 19.52
CA PHE A 308 -1.80 -16.02 18.18
C PHE A 308 -1.18 -14.67 17.76
N SER A 309 -0.81 -14.55 16.49
CA SER A 309 -0.13 -13.38 15.88
C SER A 309 -0.87 -12.06 16.10
N ASN A 310 -2.20 -12.09 16.16
CA ASN A 310 -3.08 -10.94 16.33
C ASN A 310 -3.43 -10.61 17.80
N PHE A 311 -3.01 -11.44 18.76
CA PHE A 311 -3.11 -11.17 20.20
C PHE A 311 -1.81 -10.61 20.79
N HIS A 312 -0.86 -10.19 19.96
CA HIS A 312 0.38 -9.57 20.40
C HIS A 312 0.13 -8.30 21.24
N VAL A 313 0.49 -8.38 22.52
CA VAL A 313 0.63 -7.20 23.38
C VAL A 313 1.79 -6.36 22.84
N ALA A 314 1.51 -5.11 22.44
CA ALA A 314 2.52 -4.20 21.92
C ALA A 314 3.69 -4.05 22.90
N GLY A 315 4.91 -4.36 22.45
CA GLY A 315 6.15 -4.17 23.21
C GLY A 315 6.99 -5.42 23.51
N ARG A 316 6.55 -6.63 23.15
CA ARG A 316 7.40 -7.84 23.15
C ARG A 316 7.65 -8.30 21.71
N ALA A 317 8.88 -8.15 21.24
CA ALA A 317 9.31 -8.73 19.98
C ALA A 317 9.35 -10.26 20.11
N GLY A 318 8.84 -10.96 19.09
CA GLY A 318 8.72 -12.42 19.03
C GLY A 318 10.07 -13.12 19.09
N GLY A 319 10.43 -13.57 20.30
CA GLY A 319 11.37 -14.66 20.51
C GLY A 319 10.60 -15.84 21.11
N ASP A 320 10.77 -17.02 20.51
CA ASP A 320 10.78 -18.38 21.06
C ASP A 320 10.00 -18.74 22.35
N ASP A 321 8.88 -18.10 22.68
CA ASP A 321 7.97 -18.55 23.76
C ASP A 321 7.06 -19.71 23.28
N GLU A 322 7.57 -20.64 22.46
CA GLU A 322 6.90 -21.93 22.24
C GLU A 322 7.06 -22.76 23.52
N GLY A 323 6.06 -22.73 24.41
CA GLY A 323 5.99 -23.66 25.55
C GLY A 323 5.64 -23.07 26.91
N VAL A 324 5.35 -21.77 27.01
CA VAL A 324 4.94 -21.16 28.29
C VAL A 324 3.43 -20.98 28.30
N HIS A 325 2.80 -21.70 29.24
CA HIS A 325 1.43 -21.46 29.69
C HIS A 325 1.30 -20.00 30.17
N GLY A 326 0.20 -19.36 29.83
CA GLY A 326 0.05 -17.90 29.99
C GLY A 326 -1.39 -17.45 30.15
N GLY A 327 -2.26 -18.37 30.52
CA GLY A 327 -3.68 -18.19 30.78
C GLY A 327 -4.54 -17.94 29.55
N HIS A 328 -4.17 -18.43 28.37
CA HIS A 328 -5.06 -18.38 27.20
C HIS A 328 -5.72 -19.74 26.97
N PHE A 329 -7.00 -19.85 27.32
CA PHE A 329 -7.78 -21.08 27.27
C PHE A 329 -8.72 -21.10 26.06
N LEU A 330 -8.69 -22.17 25.29
CA LEU A 330 -9.52 -22.35 24.10
C LEU A 330 -10.36 -23.63 24.13
N GLY A 331 -11.49 -23.59 23.45
CA GLY A 331 -12.34 -24.75 23.19
C GLY A 331 -13.18 -24.54 21.94
N LEU A 332 -13.70 -25.63 21.38
CA LEU A 332 -14.50 -25.61 20.15
C LEU A 332 -15.98 -25.83 20.46
N LEU A 333 -16.81 -24.84 20.18
CA LEU A 333 -18.27 -24.94 20.21
C LEU A 333 -18.82 -25.17 18.81
N ARG A 334 -19.53 -26.28 18.61
CA ARG A 334 -20.24 -26.55 17.35
C ARG A 334 -21.68 -26.06 17.46
N THR A 335 -22.14 -25.28 16.48
CA THR A 335 -23.57 -24.95 16.40
C THR A 335 -24.25 -25.96 15.50
N VAL A 336 -25.43 -26.46 15.88
CA VAL A 336 -26.16 -27.46 15.08
C VAL A 336 -27.62 -27.04 14.88
N PRO A 337 -28.31 -27.52 13.84
CA PRO A 337 -29.75 -27.31 13.69
C PRO A 337 -30.53 -27.74 14.92
N ALA A 338 -31.60 -27.00 15.26
CA ALA A 338 -32.42 -27.19 16.46
C ALA A 338 -32.99 -28.60 16.64
N ASP A 339 -33.22 -29.30 15.52
CA ASP A 339 -33.82 -30.63 15.36
C ASP A 339 -32.77 -31.75 15.32
N THR A 340 -31.48 -31.44 15.48
CA THR A 340 -30.41 -32.44 15.49
C THR A 340 -30.64 -33.46 16.63
N PRO A 341 -30.82 -34.75 16.34
CA PRO A 341 -30.93 -35.78 17.36
C PRO A 341 -29.57 -36.00 18.03
N GLU A 342 -29.56 -36.05 19.37
CA GLU A 342 -28.37 -36.33 20.20
C GLU A 342 -27.12 -35.52 19.79
N PRO A 343 -27.12 -34.18 19.98
CA PRO A 343 -25.96 -33.36 19.66
C PRO A 343 -24.73 -33.80 20.50
N PRO A 344 -23.51 -33.78 19.92
CA PRO A 344 -22.30 -34.10 20.67
C PRO A 344 -22.09 -33.14 21.85
N ALA A 345 -21.30 -33.55 22.84
CA ALA A 345 -21.14 -32.80 24.10
C ALA A 345 -20.65 -31.34 23.92
N ASN A 346 -19.91 -31.06 22.85
CA ASN A 346 -19.44 -29.72 22.50
C ASN A 346 -20.32 -29.02 21.44
N ALA A 347 -21.53 -29.53 21.18
CA ALA A 347 -22.50 -28.92 20.29
C ALA A 347 -23.68 -28.31 21.03
N ILE A 348 -24.15 -27.17 20.54
CA ILE A 348 -25.37 -26.52 21.02
C ILE A 348 -26.34 -26.36 19.85
N PRO A 349 -27.58 -26.88 19.96
CA PRO A 349 -28.54 -26.68 18.89
C PRO A 349 -29.14 -25.26 18.91
N ILE A 350 -29.33 -24.69 17.73
CA ILE A 350 -29.67 -23.28 17.54
C ILE A 350 -30.98 -23.15 16.78
N VAL A 351 -31.92 -22.35 17.30
CA VAL A 351 -33.09 -21.91 16.54
C VAL A 351 -32.80 -20.59 15.82
N GLN A 352 -33.59 -20.26 14.79
CA GLN A 352 -33.37 -19.05 14.00
C GLN A 352 -33.42 -17.78 14.87
N GLY A 353 -32.38 -16.95 14.75
CA GLY A 353 -32.26 -15.68 15.49
C GLY A 353 -31.87 -15.83 16.96
N ASP A 354 -31.48 -17.02 17.42
CA ASP A 354 -30.96 -17.25 18.78
C ASP A 354 -29.71 -16.40 19.07
N VAL A 355 -29.48 -16.14 20.36
CA VAL A 355 -28.26 -15.52 20.87
C VAL A 355 -27.59 -16.53 21.79
N ILE A 356 -26.30 -16.79 21.56
CA ILE A 356 -25.46 -17.59 22.43
C ILE A 356 -24.80 -16.65 23.43
N THR A 357 -24.96 -16.92 24.72
CA THR A 357 -24.27 -16.24 25.81
C THR A 357 -23.30 -17.19 26.47
N MET A 358 -22.02 -16.84 26.51
CA MET A 358 -21.03 -17.48 27.36
C MET A 358 -20.92 -16.72 28.68
N ALA A 359 -20.78 -17.46 29.78
CA ALA A 359 -20.43 -16.97 31.10
C ALA A 359 -19.18 -17.70 31.61
N TYR A 360 -18.14 -16.92 31.92
CA TYR A 360 -16.92 -17.38 32.58
C TYR A 360 -16.83 -16.78 33.98
N PHE A 361 -16.55 -17.59 35.00
CA PHE A 361 -16.45 -17.11 36.38
C PHE A 361 -15.01 -16.71 36.70
N ASP A 362 -14.74 -15.42 36.53
CA ASP A 362 -13.48 -14.77 36.86
C ASP A 362 -13.41 -14.61 38.39
N ARG A 363 -12.50 -15.34 39.02
CA ARG A 363 -12.35 -15.38 40.48
C ARG A 363 -11.55 -14.21 41.01
N GLU A 364 -10.42 -13.91 40.37
CA GLU A 364 -9.47 -12.88 40.76
C GLU A 364 -9.38 -11.87 39.62
N ASN A 365 -9.66 -10.59 39.90
CA ASN A 365 -9.58 -9.53 38.90
C ASN A 365 -9.31 -8.17 39.52
N THR A 366 -9.04 -7.19 38.67
CA THR A 366 -8.87 -5.80 39.08
C THR A 366 -10.15 -4.99 38.90
N ARG A 367 -11.10 -5.39 38.05
CA ARG A 367 -12.36 -4.68 37.81
C ARG A 367 -13.54 -5.66 37.66
N PRO A 368 -14.50 -5.66 38.59
CA PRO A 368 -14.63 -4.75 39.75
C PRO A 368 -13.64 -5.06 40.90
N GLY A 369 -12.92 -6.18 40.83
CA GLY A 369 -12.07 -6.76 41.85
C GLY A 369 -12.82 -7.48 42.97
N VAL A 370 -14.01 -7.96 42.63
CA VAL A 370 -14.67 -9.09 43.30
C VAL A 370 -14.90 -10.17 42.25
N PRO A 371 -15.02 -11.46 42.65
CA PRO A 371 -15.31 -12.53 41.70
C PRO A 371 -16.61 -12.25 40.92
N VAL A 372 -16.56 -12.32 39.59
CA VAL A 372 -17.63 -11.87 38.68
C VAL A 372 -17.78 -12.82 37.49
N GLU A 373 -18.99 -12.92 36.92
CA GLU A 373 -19.17 -13.60 35.63
C GLU A 373 -18.85 -12.64 34.47
N ARG A 374 -17.83 -13.00 33.67
CA ARG A 374 -17.54 -12.35 32.38
C ARG A 374 -18.45 -12.95 31.32
N LEU A 375 -19.21 -12.08 30.67
CA LEU A 375 -20.17 -12.48 29.64
C LEU A 375 -19.67 -12.14 28.24
N ALA A 376 -19.85 -13.06 27.30
CA ALA A 376 -19.71 -12.81 25.87
C ALA A 376 -20.97 -13.25 25.14
N ARG A 377 -21.36 -12.54 24.08
CA ARG A 377 -22.57 -12.84 23.32
C ARG A 377 -22.30 -12.80 21.83
N VAL A 378 -22.88 -13.74 21.09
CA VAL A 378 -22.89 -13.75 19.63
C VAL A 378 -24.26 -14.21 19.12
N GLN A 379 -24.76 -13.59 18.06
CA GLN A 379 -26.11 -13.84 17.53
C GLN A 379 -26.07 -14.71 16.28
N ALA A 380 -27.06 -15.61 16.15
CA ALA A 380 -27.29 -16.34 14.91
C ALA A 380 -27.73 -15.38 13.80
N ALA A 381 -27.02 -15.41 12.68
CA ALA A 381 -27.35 -14.62 11.51
C ALA A 381 -28.76 -14.95 11.00
N GLN A 382 -29.51 -13.90 10.67
CA GLN A 382 -30.78 -14.06 9.96
C GLN A 382 -30.51 -14.25 8.47
N PRO A 383 -31.23 -15.14 7.76
CA PRO A 383 -31.13 -15.23 6.32
C PRO A 383 -31.40 -13.87 5.67
N SER A 384 -30.45 -13.41 4.85
CA SER A 384 -30.61 -12.21 4.02
C SER A 384 -30.27 -12.56 2.59
N GLU A 385 -31.05 -12.06 1.63
CA GLU A 385 -30.67 -12.15 0.23
C GLU A 385 -29.58 -11.11 -0.07
N PRO A 386 -28.52 -11.49 -0.83
CA PRO A 386 -27.48 -10.56 -1.20
C PRO A 386 -28.06 -9.44 -2.08
N GLN A 387 -27.61 -8.21 -1.85
CA GLN A 387 -27.99 -7.05 -2.66
C GLN A 387 -26.76 -6.49 -3.38
N LEU A 388 -26.77 -6.56 -4.70
CA LEU A 388 -25.72 -6.00 -5.55
C LEU A 388 -25.93 -4.49 -5.75
N THR A 389 -24.90 -3.72 -5.47
CA THR A 389 -24.79 -2.30 -5.83
C THR A 389 -23.58 -2.11 -6.74
N LEU A 390 -23.82 -1.55 -7.91
CA LEU A 390 -22.77 -1.12 -8.83
C LEU A 390 -22.60 0.40 -8.74
N PHE A 391 -21.44 0.89 -9.18
CA PHE A 391 -21.10 2.31 -9.12
C PHE A 391 -20.78 2.84 -10.51
N HIS A 392 -21.30 4.03 -10.83
CA HIS A 392 -20.75 4.83 -11.92
C HIS A 392 -19.38 5.34 -11.50
N ALA A 393 -18.35 4.87 -12.19
CA ALA A 393 -16.97 5.23 -11.95
C ALA A 393 -16.48 6.22 -13.01
N THR A 394 -16.00 7.38 -12.58
CA THR A 394 -15.50 8.44 -13.47
C THR A 394 -14.16 8.96 -12.98
N VAL A 395 -13.43 9.63 -13.87
CA VAL A 395 -12.19 10.34 -13.55
C VAL A 395 -12.45 11.84 -13.65
N GLU A 396 -12.23 12.56 -12.56
CA GLU A 396 -12.25 14.02 -12.56
C GLU A 396 -10.83 14.58 -12.43
N ARG A 397 -10.55 15.67 -13.16
CA ARG A 397 -9.31 16.42 -13.01
C ARG A 397 -9.46 17.46 -11.89
N GLU A 398 -8.69 17.29 -10.83
CA GLU A 398 -8.54 18.29 -9.77
C GLU A 398 -7.20 19.02 -9.94
N GLU A 399 -7.16 20.32 -9.64
CA GLU A 399 -5.90 21.05 -9.59
C GLU A 399 -4.98 20.42 -8.51
N ASP A 400 -3.81 19.95 -8.93
CA ASP A 400 -2.82 19.38 -8.04
C ASP A 400 -2.03 20.52 -7.36
N THR A 401 -2.41 20.81 -6.12
CA THR A 401 -1.80 21.85 -5.29
C THR A 401 -0.66 21.34 -4.40
N SER A 402 -0.28 20.06 -4.55
CA SER A 402 0.77 19.42 -3.77
C SER A 402 2.14 20.06 -3.97
N GLN A 403 3.05 19.82 -3.03
CA GLN A 403 4.41 20.35 -3.11
C GLN A 403 5.19 19.76 -4.30
N ASP A 404 4.98 18.48 -4.62
CA ASP A 404 5.55 17.83 -5.80
C ASP A 404 5.04 18.43 -7.10
N ALA A 405 3.75 18.75 -7.19
CA ALA A 405 3.18 19.44 -8.35
C ALA A 405 3.79 20.83 -8.52
N LYS A 406 4.02 21.59 -7.44
CA LYS A 406 4.70 22.90 -7.52
C LYS A 406 6.13 22.77 -8.06
N LEU A 407 6.86 21.73 -7.65
CA LEU A 407 8.21 21.44 -8.16
C LEU A 407 8.19 21.02 -9.63
N ARG A 408 7.27 20.13 -10.03
CA ARG A 408 7.07 19.73 -11.43
C ARG A 408 6.65 20.90 -12.32
N LEU A 409 5.76 21.76 -11.85
CA LEU A 409 5.33 22.96 -12.57
C LEU A 409 6.51 23.92 -12.80
N ALA A 410 7.38 24.09 -11.79
CA ALA A 410 8.60 24.88 -11.93
C ALA A 410 9.58 24.27 -12.95
N GLN A 411 9.68 22.94 -13.01
CA GLN A 411 10.47 22.24 -14.04
C GLN A 411 9.88 22.40 -15.45
N ILE A 412 8.56 22.27 -15.59
CA ILE A 412 7.85 22.42 -16.88
C ILE A 412 8.04 23.83 -17.43
N ARG A 413 7.92 24.87 -16.59
CA ARG A 413 8.13 26.27 -16.98
C ARG A 413 9.55 26.61 -17.42
N ARG A 414 10.54 25.79 -17.07
CA ARG A 414 11.94 25.97 -17.54
C ARG A 414 12.13 25.52 -18.99
N ARG A 415 11.16 24.81 -19.58
CA ARG A 415 11.19 24.40 -20.99
C ARG A 415 10.75 25.58 -21.87
N PRO A 416 11.50 25.92 -22.94
CA PRO A 416 11.09 26.96 -23.90
C PRO A 416 9.70 26.65 -24.48
N GLY A 417 8.79 27.63 -24.43
CA GLY A 417 7.40 27.50 -24.89
C GLY A 417 6.37 27.12 -23.81
N ASN A 418 6.82 26.72 -22.61
CA ASN A 418 5.95 26.33 -21.49
C ASN A 418 5.91 27.38 -20.35
N GLU A 419 6.39 28.60 -20.60
CA GLU A 419 6.52 29.67 -19.61
C GLU A 419 5.17 30.06 -18.99
N HIS A 420 4.07 29.80 -19.69
CA HIS A 420 2.72 30.18 -19.33
C HIS A 420 1.89 29.07 -18.67
N VAL A 421 2.47 27.88 -18.42
CA VAL A 421 1.74 26.79 -17.75
C VAL A 421 1.49 27.17 -16.28
N VAL A 422 0.23 27.34 -15.88
CA VAL A 422 -0.12 27.88 -14.54
C VAL A 422 -0.54 26.81 -13.54
N ARG A 423 -1.09 25.68 -14.01
CA ARG A 423 -1.71 24.65 -13.17
C ARG A 423 -1.28 23.26 -13.61
N LEU A 424 -1.13 22.35 -12.65
CA LEU A 424 -1.09 20.92 -12.90
C LEU A 424 -2.39 20.31 -12.40
N TYR A 425 -2.82 19.23 -13.05
CA TYR A 425 -4.00 18.49 -12.66
C TYR A 425 -3.60 17.08 -12.24
N ARG A 426 -4.25 16.56 -11.22
CA ARG A 426 -4.24 15.15 -10.86
C ARG A 426 -5.58 14.53 -11.21
N GLU A 427 -5.55 13.25 -11.53
CA GLU A 427 -6.75 12.47 -11.79
C GLU A 427 -7.27 11.89 -10.48
N GLN A 428 -8.53 12.21 -10.16
CA GLN A 428 -9.23 11.67 -9.00
C GLN A 428 -10.34 10.75 -9.50
N LYS A 429 -10.24 9.46 -9.16
CA LYS A 429 -11.31 8.50 -9.43
C LYS A 429 -12.47 8.74 -8.46
N ILE A 430 -13.69 8.80 -8.98
CA ILE A 430 -14.93 9.02 -8.23
C ILE A 430 -15.86 7.85 -8.48
N ALA A 431 -16.53 7.38 -7.43
CA ALA A 431 -17.53 6.33 -7.52
C ALA A 431 -18.86 6.80 -6.92
N VAL A 432 -19.90 6.81 -7.74
CA VAL A 432 -21.27 7.18 -7.33
C VAL A 432 -22.17 5.94 -7.46
N PRO A 433 -22.93 5.56 -6.42
CA PRO A 433 -23.73 4.35 -6.45
C PRO A 433 -24.87 4.52 -7.46
N MET A 434 -25.07 3.50 -8.29
CA MET A 434 -26.19 3.46 -9.22
C MET A 434 -27.51 3.34 -8.45
N ASN A 435 -28.58 3.92 -8.98
CA ASN A 435 -29.89 3.83 -8.34
C ASN A 435 -30.42 2.38 -8.41
N PRO A 436 -30.91 1.79 -7.30
CA PRO A 436 -31.54 0.46 -7.32
C PRO A 436 -32.67 0.30 -8.34
N GLN A 437 -33.42 1.36 -8.65
CA GLN A 437 -34.47 1.34 -9.66
C GLN A 437 -33.91 1.26 -11.10
N GLU A 438 -32.76 1.89 -11.35
CA GLU A 438 -32.05 1.81 -12.62
C GLU A 438 -31.49 0.40 -12.83
N LEU A 439 -30.83 -0.16 -11.80
CA LEU A 439 -30.30 -1.54 -11.78
C LEU A 439 -31.37 -2.63 -11.98
N ALA A 440 -32.62 -2.35 -11.64
CA ALA A 440 -33.74 -3.29 -11.73
C ALA A 440 -34.57 -3.15 -13.02
N ALA A 441 -34.38 -2.09 -13.79
CA ALA A 441 -35.16 -1.85 -15.01
C ALA A 441 -34.75 -2.83 -16.12
N ALA A 442 -35.73 -3.57 -16.67
CA ALA A 442 -35.49 -4.62 -17.67
C ALA A 442 -34.76 -4.17 -18.95
N GLY A 443 -34.76 -2.87 -19.27
CA GLY A 443 -34.07 -2.30 -20.42
C GLY A 443 -32.63 -1.83 -20.17
N THR A 444 -32.08 -2.04 -18.97
CA THR A 444 -30.73 -1.56 -18.58
C THR A 444 -29.68 -2.66 -18.57
N ASN A 445 -30.02 -3.87 -19.02
CA ASN A 445 -29.08 -4.98 -19.14
C ASN A 445 -28.77 -5.21 -20.64
N PRO A 446 -27.53 -4.97 -21.10
CA PRO A 446 -26.32 -4.73 -20.32
C PRO A 446 -26.17 -3.29 -19.80
N ILE A 447 -25.59 -3.14 -18.60
CA ILE A 447 -25.42 -1.86 -17.89
C ILE A 447 -24.15 -1.16 -18.38
N PRO A 448 -24.22 0.08 -18.90
CA PRO A 448 -23.03 0.81 -19.33
C PRO A 448 -22.11 1.15 -18.15
N VAL A 449 -20.85 0.74 -18.23
CA VAL A 449 -19.80 1.01 -17.24
C VAL A 449 -18.52 1.51 -17.91
N ASN A 450 -17.76 2.32 -17.18
CA ASN A 450 -16.55 2.93 -17.69
C ASN A 450 -15.42 1.90 -17.81
N VAL A 451 -14.93 1.66 -19.03
CA VAL A 451 -13.82 0.72 -19.30
C VAL A 451 -12.46 1.26 -18.83
N THR A 452 -12.33 2.58 -18.66
CA THR A 452 -11.05 3.25 -18.37
C THR A 452 -10.64 3.22 -16.90
N VAL A 453 -11.52 2.73 -16.01
CA VAL A 453 -11.30 2.66 -14.57
C VAL A 453 -11.81 1.32 -14.01
N PRO A 454 -11.22 0.81 -12.92
CA PRO A 454 -11.74 -0.40 -12.28
C PRO A 454 -13.22 -0.23 -11.89
N VAL A 455 -14.03 -1.28 -12.10
CA VAL A 455 -15.47 -1.22 -11.79
C VAL A 455 -15.67 -1.50 -10.29
N PRO A 456 -16.17 -0.53 -9.51
CA PRO A 456 -16.42 -0.73 -8.09
C PRO A 456 -17.70 -1.55 -7.89
N VAL A 457 -17.60 -2.60 -7.07
CA VAL A 457 -18.72 -3.50 -6.76
C VAL A 457 -18.90 -3.57 -5.25
N GLN A 458 -20.15 -3.41 -4.80
CA GLN A 458 -20.56 -3.68 -3.43
C GLN A 458 -21.66 -4.76 -3.43
N VAL A 459 -21.50 -5.75 -2.56
CA VAL A 459 -22.57 -6.71 -2.24
C VAL A 459 -22.88 -6.58 -0.75
N THR A 460 -24.13 -6.27 -0.44
CA THR A 460 -24.60 -6.20 0.95
C THR A 460 -25.25 -7.52 1.32
N ASP A 461 -24.63 -8.27 2.23
CA ASP A 461 -25.15 -9.53 2.77
C ASP A 461 -24.76 -9.66 4.24
N ALA A 462 -25.63 -9.19 5.11
CA ALA A 462 -25.44 -9.23 6.55
C ALA A 462 -25.22 -10.66 7.05
N SER A 463 -25.85 -11.68 6.46
CA SER A 463 -25.73 -13.06 6.92
C SER A 463 -24.32 -13.65 6.76
N ARG A 464 -23.57 -13.15 5.78
CA ARG A 464 -22.21 -13.63 5.44
C ARG A 464 -21.09 -12.91 6.17
N ALA A 465 -21.37 -11.78 6.82
CA ALA A 465 -20.40 -11.01 7.58
C ALA A 465 -20.17 -11.62 8.97
N ARG A 466 -19.61 -12.82 9.01
CA ARG A 466 -19.42 -13.62 10.22
C ARG A 466 -18.30 -13.08 11.11
N HIS A 467 -17.23 -12.57 10.48
CA HIS A 467 -16.05 -12.00 11.13
C HIS A 467 -15.30 -11.06 10.16
N SER A 468 -14.25 -10.37 10.61
CA SER A 468 -13.50 -9.38 9.82
C SER A 468 -12.85 -9.90 8.53
N ALA A 469 -12.54 -11.20 8.46
CA ALA A 469 -11.96 -11.84 7.27
C ALA A 469 -12.98 -12.56 6.39
N SER A 470 -14.29 -12.40 6.64
CA SER A 470 -15.31 -12.93 5.73
C SER A 470 -15.12 -12.37 4.31
N LYS A 471 -15.24 -13.25 3.31
CA LYS A 471 -15.12 -12.90 1.89
C LYS A 471 -16.36 -13.35 1.12
N LEU A 472 -16.69 -12.63 0.06
CA LEU A 472 -17.74 -13.01 -0.89
C LEU A 472 -17.12 -13.07 -2.28
N MET A 473 -17.33 -14.17 -3.01
CA MET A 473 -16.77 -14.32 -4.35
C MET A 473 -17.74 -13.82 -5.42
N ILE A 474 -17.22 -13.06 -6.38
CA ILE A 474 -17.90 -12.79 -7.65
C ILE A 474 -17.13 -13.45 -8.79
N GLU A 475 -17.85 -13.95 -9.78
CA GLU A 475 -17.31 -14.48 -11.04
C GLU A 475 -17.58 -13.46 -12.14
N VAL A 476 -16.55 -13.10 -12.90
CA VAL A 476 -16.67 -12.20 -14.05
C VAL A 476 -16.03 -12.82 -15.29
N VAL A 477 -16.68 -12.66 -16.44
CA VAL A 477 -16.19 -13.17 -17.73
C VAL A 477 -16.61 -12.25 -18.86
N ALA A 478 -15.72 -12.01 -19.82
CA ALA A 478 -15.98 -11.20 -21.01
C ALA A 478 -16.75 -12.00 -22.07
N ALA A 479 -17.62 -11.34 -22.86
CA ALA A 479 -18.36 -12.01 -23.92
C ALA A 479 -17.42 -12.50 -25.03
N SER A 480 -16.41 -11.72 -25.38
CA SER A 480 -15.34 -12.12 -26.31
C SER A 480 -14.66 -13.43 -25.89
N GLU A 481 -14.41 -13.63 -24.60
CA GLU A 481 -13.83 -14.85 -24.04
C GLU A 481 -14.81 -16.02 -24.10
N LEU A 482 -16.10 -15.80 -23.81
CA LEU A 482 -17.14 -16.83 -23.98
C LEU A 482 -17.23 -17.31 -25.43
N GLU A 483 -17.20 -16.38 -26.39
CA GLU A 483 -17.24 -16.68 -27.83
C GLU A 483 -15.97 -17.39 -28.30
N SER A 484 -14.79 -16.92 -27.88
CA SER A 484 -13.49 -17.54 -28.17
C SER A 484 -13.40 -18.96 -27.63
N ALA A 485 -13.83 -19.18 -26.39
CA ALA A 485 -13.85 -20.49 -25.76
C ALA A 485 -14.80 -21.46 -26.48
N ALA A 486 -16.00 -21.00 -26.84
CA ALA A 486 -16.96 -21.78 -27.61
C ALA A 486 -16.43 -22.15 -29.00
N ALA A 487 -15.76 -21.22 -29.69
CA ALA A 487 -15.15 -21.47 -31.00
C ALA A 487 -13.99 -22.48 -30.92
N ALA A 488 -13.23 -22.47 -29.82
CA ALA A 488 -12.13 -23.39 -29.56
C ALA A 488 -12.56 -24.72 -28.91
N GLY A 489 -13.84 -24.88 -28.54
CA GLY A 489 -14.35 -26.07 -27.85
C GLY A 489 -13.77 -26.28 -26.45
N ARG A 490 -13.36 -25.19 -25.78
CA ARG A 490 -12.83 -25.17 -24.40
C ARG A 490 -13.82 -24.50 -23.46
N ASP A 491 -13.65 -24.71 -22.15
CA ASP A 491 -14.37 -23.94 -21.14
C ASP A 491 -13.83 -22.50 -21.09
N ALA A 492 -14.72 -21.54 -20.84
CA ALA A 492 -14.35 -20.14 -20.74
C ALA A 492 -13.62 -19.83 -19.44
N GLU A 493 -12.58 -19.02 -19.52
CA GLU A 493 -11.78 -18.64 -18.36
C GLU A 493 -12.48 -17.47 -17.62
N ALA A 494 -13.17 -17.79 -16.53
CA ALA A 494 -13.80 -16.79 -15.68
C ALA A 494 -12.87 -16.35 -14.55
N VAL A 495 -12.79 -15.05 -14.31
CA VAL A 495 -12.01 -14.47 -13.23
C VAL A 495 -12.85 -14.43 -11.97
N THR A 496 -12.36 -15.02 -10.87
CA THR A 496 -13.04 -14.97 -9.57
C THR A 496 -12.41 -13.91 -8.67
N ILE A 497 -13.21 -12.93 -8.24
CA ILE A 497 -12.74 -11.78 -7.46
C ILE A 497 -13.30 -11.87 -6.04
N PRO A 498 -12.45 -11.86 -4.99
CA PRO A 498 -12.88 -11.82 -3.61
C PRO A 498 -13.29 -10.39 -3.20
N LEU A 499 -14.53 -10.21 -2.80
CA LEU A 499 -15.02 -9.01 -2.11
C LEU A 499 -14.77 -9.16 -0.61
N THR A 500 -14.28 -8.09 0.04
CA THR A 500 -13.93 -8.07 1.46
C THR A 500 -14.77 -7.06 2.24
N LEU A 501 -14.91 -7.24 3.55
CA LEU A 501 -15.61 -6.28 4.40
C LEU A 501 -14.83 -4.95 4.46
N ALA A 502 -15.38 -3.88 3.90
CA ALA A 502 -14.75 -2.57 3.90
C ALA A 502 -15.78 -1.44 3.97
N ALA A 503 -15.34 -0.27 4.42
CA ALA A 503 -16.18 0.93 4.54
C ALA A 503 -16.18 1.80 3.26
N GLY A 504 -15.42 1.43 2.24
CA GLY A 504 -15.28 2.14 0.97
C GLY A 504 -14.12 1.59 0.13
N PHE A 505 -13.91 2.18 -1.04
CA PHE A 505 -12.86 1.77 -1.98
C PHE A 505 -11.59 2.62 -1.79
N PRO A 506 -10.40 2.03 -1.56
CA PRO A 506 -9.18 2.80 -1.33
C PRO A 506 -8.79 3.76 -2.47
N GLU A 507 -9.05 3.36 -3.72
CA GLU A 507 -8.69 4.14 -4.91
C GLU A 507 -9.71 5.21 -5.31
N PHE A 508 -10.91 5.20 -4.72
CA PHE A 508 -12.01 6.06 -5.14
C PHE A 508 -12.44 7.00 -4.03
N ARG A 509 -12.76 8.23 -4.40
CA ARG A 509 -13.66 9.05 -3.60
C ARG A 509 -15.08 8.56 -3.84
N ALA A 510 -15.52 7.61 -3.02
CA ALA A 510 -16.82 6.95 -3.16
C ALA A 510 -17.90 7.56 -2.25
N THR A 511 -19.12 7.69 -2.78
CA THR A 511 -20.32 7.95 -1.96
C THR A 511 -20.97 6.61 -1.62
N MET A 512 -21.03 6.24 -0.34
CA MET A 512 -21.58 4.93 0.06
C MET A 512 -23.10 4.97 0.27
N PRO A 513 -23.86 3.98 -0.23
CA PRO A 513 -25.29 3.83 0.08
C PRO A 513 -25.52 3.74 1.59
N GLY A 514 -26.48 4.50 2.12
CA GLY A 514 -26.81 4.45 3.55
C GLY A 514 -25.79 5.10 4.49
N GLY A 515 -24.77 5.79 3.96
CA GLY A 515 -23.73 6.48 4.74
C GLY A 515 -22.62 5.55 5.25
N ARG A 516 -21.76 6.09 6.14
CA ARG A 516 -20.61 5.33 6.67
C ARG A 516 -21.08 4.38 7.79
N GLN A 517 -21.39 3.15 7.42
CA GLN A 517 -21.77 2.09 8.35
C GLN A 517 -20.55 1.22 8.71
N ASP A 518 -20.65 0.51 9.85
CA ASP A 518 -19.67 -0.50 10.22
C ASP A 518 -19.79 -1.71 9.27
N PRO A 519 -18.75 -2.08 8.51
CA PRO A 519 -18.85 -3.13 7.50
C PRO A 519 -19.22 -4.49 8.08
N GLY A 520 -18.71 -4.83 9.27
CA GLY A 520 -19.02 -6.08 9.94
C GLY A 520 -20.48 -6.18 10.38
N THR A 521 -21.07 -5.07 10.83
CA THR A 521 -22.48 -4.99 11.24
C THR A 521 -23.42 -4.96 10.04
N ALA A 522 -23.13 -4.14 9.03
CA ALA A 522 -23.96 -3.97 7.84
C ALA A 522 -23.85 -5.14 6.84
N GLY A 523 -22.70 -5.82 6.83
CA GLY A 523 -22.37 -6.85 5.84
C GLY A 523 -22.03 -6.29 4.46
N ASN A 524 -21.29 -5.18 4.43
CA ASN A 524 -20.89 -4.54 3.17
C ASN A 524 -19.60 -5.16 2.65
N PHE A 525 -19.71 -6.04 1.66
CA PHE A 525 -18.57 -6.60 0.93
C PHE A 525 -18.27 -5.74 -0.28
N ILE A 526 -17.01 -5.37 -0.45
CA ILE A 526 -16.56 -4.41 -1.46
C ILE A 526 -15.34 -4.99 -2.18
N GLY A 527 -15.26 -4.74 -3.49
CA GLY A 527 -14.10 -5.11 -4.33
C GLY A 527 -14.10 -4.38 -5.67
N LEU A 528 -12.99 -4.50 -6.39
CA LEU A 528 -12.78 -3.83 -7.68
C LEU A 528 -12.58 -4.88 -8.78
N ILE A 529 -13.29 -4.71 -9.89
CA ILE A 529 -13.00 -5.44 -11.13
C ILE A 529 -11.97 -4.62 -11.90
N HIS A 530 -10.73 -5.10 -11.94
CA HIS A 530 -9.67 -4.48 -12.72
C HIS A 530 -9.82 -4.93 -14.17
N LEU A 531 -9.86 -3.96 -15.08
CA LEU A 531 -10.04 -4.19 -16.51
C LEU A 531 -8.71 -3.95 -17.23
N ARG A 532 -8.40 -4.81 -18.20
CA ARG A 532 -7.27 -4.67 -19.12
C ARG A 532 -7.81 -4.72 -20.55
N LEU A 533 -7.38 -3.79 -21.39
CA LEU A 533 -7.66 -3.85 -22.83
C LEU A 533 -6.74 -4.89 -23.47
N GLY A 534 -7.33 -5.89 -24.12
CA GLY A 534 -6.61 -6.95 -24.80
C GLY A 534 -5.93 -8.00 -23.89
N PRO A 535 -5.29 -9.01 -24.49
CA PRO A 535 -4.64 -10.09 -23.76
C PRO A 535 -3.38 -9.62 -23.02
N PRO A 536 -2.98 -10.31 -21.93
CA PRO A 536 -1.75 -9.98 -21.22
C PRO A 536 -0.51 -10.21 -22.09
N ASP A 537 0.46 -9.28 -22.02
CA ASP A 537 1.74 -9.43 -22.69
C ASP A 537 2.47 -10.68 -22.15
N PRO A 538 2.72 -11.71 -22.98
CA PRO A 538 3.35 -12.95 -22.54
C PRO A 538 4.81 -12.76 -22.10
N SER A 539 5.42 -11.60 -22.36
CA SER A 539 6.77 -11.23 -21.94
C SER A 539 6.82 -10.39 -20.66
N ALA A 540 5.68 -9.93 -20.15
CA ALA A 540 5.60 -9.18 -18.91
C ALA A 540 5.84 -10.10 -17.70
N GLU A 541 6.68 -9.68 -16.75
CA GLU A 541 6.79 -10.36 -15.46
C GLU A 541 5.42 -10.33 -14.76
N VAL A 542 4.89 -11.50 -14.44
CA VAL A 542 3.66 -11.62 -13.67
C VAL A 542 4.00 -11.37 -12.20
N ASP A 543 3.54 -10.25 -11.66
CA ASP A 543 3.52 -10.08 -10.20
C ASP A 543 2.44 -11.01 -9.63
N GLU A 544 2.87 -12.10 -9.00
CA GLU A 544 1.99 -13.06 -8.35
C GLU A 544 1.10 -12.43 -7.26
N ASN A 545 1.42 -11.21 -6.79
CA ASN A 545 0.64 -10.48 -5.79
C ASN A 545 -0.29 -9.41 -6.39
N ALA A 546 -0.27 -9.18 -7.71
CA ALA A 546 -1.18 -8.23 -8.34
C ALA A 546 -2.64 -8.75 -8.28
N PRO A 547 -3.63 -7.86 -8.10
CA PRO A 547 -5.03 -8.25 -8.15
C PRO A 547 -5.36 -8.84 -9.54
N PRO A 548 -6.24 -9.85 -9.62
CA PRO A 548 -6.59 -10.45 -10.90
C PRO A 548 -7.28 -9.42 -11.80
N GLU A 549 -6.86 -9.38 -13.06
CA GLU A 549 -7.39 -8.49 -14.09
C GLU A 549 -8.25 -9.27 -15.09
N LEU A 550 -9.31 -8.63 -15.58
CA LEU A 550 -10.18 -9.15 -16.63
C LEU A 550 -9.79 -8.49 -17.96
N SER A 551 -9.31 -9.30 -18.91
CA SER A 551 -9.09 -8.86 -20.28
C SER A 551 -10.42 -8.64 -21.00
N VAL A 552 -10.59 -7.47 -21.60
CA VAL A 552 -11.79 -7.05 -22.34
C VAL A 552 -11.38 -6.29 -23.61
N ASN A 553 -12.25 -6.26 -24.60
CA ASN A 553 -12.17 -5.25 -25.67
C ASN A 553 -12.85 -3.95 -25.19
N GLY A 554 -12.56 -2.85 -25.87
CA GLY A 554 -13.11 -1.52 -25.56
C GLY A 554 -14.63 -1.46 -25.49
N ASP A 555 -15.30 -2.20 -26.38
CA ASP A 555 -16.76 -2.27 -26.48
C ASP A 555 -17.34 -3.61 -25.98
N ASP A 556 -16.58 -4.40 -25.21
CA ASP A 556 -17.03 -5.72 -24.79
C ASP A 556 -18.25 -5.68 -23.85
N THR A 557 -18.92 -6.82 -23.70
CA THR A 557 -19.94 -7.02 -22.67
C THR A 557 -19.47 -8.05 -21.65
N VAL A 558 -19.43 -7.69 -20.37
CA VAL A 558 -18.94 -8.53 -19.28
C VAL A 558 -20.11 -9.10 -18.47
N ARG A 559 -20.13 -10.42 -18.28
CA ARG A 559 -21.07 -11.09 -17.36
C ARG A 559 -20.49 -11.08 -15.95
N LEU A 560 -21.29 -10.64 -14.98
CA LEU A 560 -20.98 -10.65 -13.55
C LEU A 560 -21.96 -11.56 -12.82
N ARG A 561 -21.44 -12.47 -11.99
CA ARG A 561 -22.21 -13.35 -11.10
C ARG A 561 -21.78 -13.21 -9.66
N VAL A 562 -22.73 -12.98 -8.76
CA VAL A 562 -22.51 -13.05 -7.30
C VAL A 562 -22.74 -14.50 -6.87
N LEU A 563 -21.70 -15.12 -6.29
CA LEU A 563 -21.72 -16.54 -5.98
C LEU A 563 -22.27 -16.83 -4.56
N GLY A 564 -22.93 -17.99 -4.46
CA GLY A 564 -23.43 -18.65 -3.28
C GLY A 564 -22.31 -19.23 -2.40
N GLU A 565 -22.64 -19.78 -1.21
CA GLU A 565 -21.63 -20.44 -0.36
C GLU A 565 -21.17 -21.77 -0.96
N LYS A 566 -22.00 -22.39 -1.81
CA LYS A 566 -21.65 -23.62 -2.55
C LYS A 566 -21.24 -23.31 -3.99
N GLY A 567 -20.94 -22.04 -4.30
CA GLY A 567 -20.58 -21.59 -5.63
C GLY A 567 -21.75 -21.40 -6.60
N GLU A 568 -23.01 -21.54 -6.15
CA GLU A 568 -24.17 -21.37 -7.02
C GLU A 568 -24.45 -19.89 -7.33
N PRO A 569 -24.80 -19.48 -8.56
CA PRO A 569 -25.07 -18.08 -8.86
C PRO A 569 -26.35 -17.60 -8.16
N LYS A 570 -26.26 -16.49 -7.41
CA LYS A 570 -27.40 -15.82 -6.76
C LYS A 570 -27.92 -14.63 -7.54
N ILE A 571 -27.01 -13.84 -8.11
CA ILE A 571 -27.32 -12.66 -8.91
C ILE A 571 -26.47 -12.75 -10.17
N GLU A 572 -27.08 -12.49 -11.33
CA GLU A 572 -26.38 -12.36 -12.61
C GLU A 572 -26.71 -11.00 -13.25
N ARG A 573 -25.70 -10.30 -13.76
CA ARG A 573 -25.83 -9.04 -14.51
C ARG A 573 -24.84 -8.99 -15.67
N TRP A 574 -25.18 -8.24 -16.71
CA TRP A 574 -24.27 -7.96 -17.82
C TRP A 574 -23.91 -6.47 -17.83
N LEU A 575 -22.65 -6.18 -18.11
CA LEU A 575 -22.06 -4.84 -18.10
C LEU A 575 -21.55 -4.54 -19.51
N LYS A 576 -21.96 -3.43 -20.13
CA LYS A 576 -21.43 -2.97 -21.43
C LYS A 576 -20.28 -2.00 -21.17
N MET A 577 -19.10 -2.30 -21.70
CA MET A 577 -17.96 -1.39 -21.66
C MET A 577 -18.24 -0.18 -22.55
N VAL A 578 -18.03 1.02 -21.99
CA VAL A 578 -18.15 2.31 -22.69
C VAL A 578 -17.07 3.26 -22.18
N SER A 579 -16.68 4.27 -22.97
CA SER A 579 -15.82 5.36 -22.53
C SER A 579 -16.47 6.74 -22.74
N SER A 580 -15.79 7.80 -22.30
CA SER A 580 -16.09 9.15 -22.77
C SER A 580 -14.85 9.65 -23.49
N ALA A 581 -15.00 9.96 -24.77
CA ALA A 581 -13.87 10.33 -25.60
C ALA A 581 -13.24 11.65 -25.16
N ARG A 582 -11.92 11.76 -25.34
CA ARG A 582 -11.17 13.00 -25.09
C ARG A 582 -10.30 13.36 -26.27
N LEU A 583 -10.44 14.58 -26.77
CA LEU A 583 -9.61 15.17 -27.81
C LEU A 583 -8.65 16.20 -27.20
N ALA A 584 -7.37 16.15 -27.55
CA ALA A 584 -6.36 17.09 -27.08
C ALA A 584 -5.29 17.38 -28.15
N LEU A 585 -4.70 18.59 -28.07
CA LEU A 585 -3.53 18.98 -28.85
C LEU A 585 -2.31 18.96 -27.94
N MET A 586 -1.30 18.18 -28.33
CA MET A 586 -0.12 17.90 -27.54
C MET A 586 1.16 18.49 -28.17
N ASP A 587 2.23 18.49 -27.39
CA ASP A 587 3.59 18.69 -27.89
C ASP A 587 4.10 17.46 -28.67
N SER A 588 5.31 17.55 -29.23
CA SER A 588 5.92 16.47 -30.02
C SER A 588 6.24 15.21 -29.23
N THR A 589 6.13 15.26 -27.90
CA THR A 589 6.37 14.12 -27.00
C THR A 589 5.07 13.50 -26.49
N TYR A 590 3.91 14.02 -26.90
CA TYR A 590 2.58 13.66 -26.39
C TYR A 590 2.45 13.79 -24.86
N SER A 591 3.30 14.62 -24.22
CA SER A 591 3.40 14.68 -22.75
C SER A 591 2.79 15.94 -22.15
N ALA A 592 2.61 17.01 -22.93
CA ALA A 592 2.02 18.26 -22.48
C ALA A 592 1.09 18.85 -23.55
N GLU A 593 0.00 19.49 -23.12
CA GLU A 593 -0.94 20.17 -24.02
C GLU A 593 -0.28 21.39 -24.69
N ARG A 594 -0.36 21.46 -26.02
CA ARG A 594 0.17 22.55 -26.84
C ARG A 594 -0.90 23.05 -27.81
N LEU A 595 -1.54 24.16 -27.45
CA LEU A 595 -2.65 24.75 -28.21
C LEU A 595 -2.20 25.70 -29.32
N ALA A 596 -0.89 25.84 -29.59
CA ALA A 596 -0.42 26.77 -30.61
C ALA A 596 0.80 26.27 -31.40
N ALA A 597 0.81 26.54 -32.70
CA ALA A 597 1.89 26.17 -33.61
C ALA A 597 2.19 27.32 -34.60
N HIS A 598 3.45 27.46 -35.02
CA HIS A 598 3.80 28.35 -36.13
C HIS A 598 3.45 27.71 -37.48
N VAL A 599 3.32 28.53 -38.52
CA VAL A 599 3.18 28.03 -39.90
C VAL A 599 4.43 27.20 -40.24
N GLY A 600 4.23 25.96 -40.67
CA GLY A 600 5.28 24.96 -40.95
C GLY A 600 5.61 24.02 -39.78
N GLU A 601 5.20 24.34 -38.55
CA GLU A 601 5.24 23.41 -37.42
C GLU A 601 4.04 22.46 -37.44
N ARG A 602 4.02 21.45 -36.57
CA ARG A 602 2.94 20.45 -36.48
C ARG A 602 2.14 20.62 -35.20
N PHE A 603 0.82 20.49 -35.31
CA PHE A 603 -0.05 20.10 -34.22
C PHE A 603 0.02 18.58 -34.06
N PHE A 604 0.29 18.11 -32.84
CA PHE A 604 0.20 16.70 -32.48
C PHE A 604 -1.18 16.49 -31.86
N VAL A 605 -2.02 15.68 -32.50
CA VAL A 605 -3.40 15.45 -32.09
C VAL A 605 -3.50 14.10 -31.42
N MET A 606 -4.22 14.04 -30.30
CA MET A 606 -4.47 12.81 -29.55
C MET A 606 -5.95 12.69 -29.23
N VAL A 607 -6.54 11.54 -29.53
CA VAL A 607 -7.88 11.14 -29.12
C VAL A 607 -7.74 9.93 -28.20
N SER A 608 -8.23 10.04 -26.97
CA SER A 608 -8.37 8.91 -26.06
C SER A 608 -9.82 8.47 -26.11
N ASP A 609 -10.09 7.31 -26.70
CA ASP A 609 -11.45 6.75 -26.80
C ASP A 609 -11.43 5.22 -26.77
N PRO A 610 -11.27 4.62 -25.57
CA PRO A 610 -11.08 3.18 -25.45
C PRO A 610 -12.19 2.30 -26.00
N ASP A 611 -13.45 2.73 -26.06
CA ASP A 611 -14.53 1.94 -26.67
C ASP A 611 -14.49 1.86 -28.20
N ARG A 612 -13.52 2.55 -28.84
CA ARG A 612 -13.17 2.39 -30.26
C ARG A 612 -12.08 1.35 -30.51
N ASP A 613 -11.47 0.79 -29.46
CA ASP A 613 -10.57 -0.36 -29.54
C ASP A 613 -11.41 -1.66 -29.58
N THR A 614 -11.69 -2.14 -30.79
CA THR A 614 -12.61 -3.25 -31.05
C THR A 614 -11.90 -4.47 -31.64
N GLY A 615 -10.66 -4.30 -32.13
CA GLY A 615 -9.88 -5.32 -32.80
C GLY A 615 -8.55 -5.65 -32.12
N SER A 616 -7.81 -6.61 -32.67
CA SER A 616 -6.44 -6.94 -32.24
C SER A 616 -5.36 -6.23 -33.06
N ASP A 617 -5.74 -5.63 -34.18
CA ASP A 617 -4.89 -4.78 -34.99
C ASP A 617 -5.04 -3.31 -34.56
N LEU A 618 -4.12 -2.44 -35.00
CA LEU A 618 -4.21 -1.00 -34.73
C LEU A 618 -5.48 -0.40 -35.35
N ASP A 619 -6.41 0.00 -34.48
CA ASP A 619 -7.64 0.66 -34.89
C ASP A 619 -7.37 2.11 -35.34
N ALA A 620 -8.33 2.69 -36.06
CA ALA A 620 -8.22 4.05 -36.58
C ALA A 620 -9.53 4.84 -36.44
N VAL A 621 -9.41 6.11 -36.08
CA VAL A 621 -10.53 7.05 -35.95
C VAL A 621 -10.31 8.26 -36.84
N ASP A 622 -11.40 8.82 -37.38
CA ASP A 622 -11.35 10.01 -38.21
C ASP A 622 -11.80 11.24 -37.41
N ILE A 623 -11.05 12.34 -37.52
CA ILE A 623 -11.43 13.65 -36.98
C ILE A 623 -11.61 14.67 -38.12
N GLU A 624 -12.48 15.65 -37.91
CA GLU A 624 -12.65 16.80 -38.80
C GLU A 624 -11.80 17.97 -38.32
N VAL A 625 -11.08 18.61 -39.23
CA VAL A 625 -10.21 19.76 -38.93
C VAL A 625 -10.56 20.92 -39.85
N THR A 626 -10.85 22.09 -39.29
CA THR A 626 -11.28 23.29 -40.03
C THR A 626 -10.43 24.51 -39.67
N ALA A 627 -9.84 25.17 -40.68
CA ALA A 627 -9.27 26.50 -40.54
C ALA A 627 -10.41 27.54 -40.52
N LEU A 628 -10.63 28.21 -39.39
CA LEU A 628 -11.82 29.03 -39.16
C LEU A 628 -11.84 30.32 -39.99
N THR A 629 -10.68 30.92 -40.27
CA THR A 629 -10.62 32.17 -41.05
C THR A 629 -10.73 31.93 -42.55
N GLN A 630 -10.18 30.83 -43.06
CA GLN A 630 -10.25 30.50 -44.49
C GLN A 630 -11.41 29.58 -44.87
N GLY A 631 -12.00 28.87 -43.90
CA GLY A 631 -13.09 27.91 -44.13
C GLY A 631 -12.64 26.59 -44.75
N HIS A 632 -11.34 26.29 -44.75
CA HIS A 632 -10.81 25.04 -45.31
C HIS A 632 -10.99 23.91 -44.29
N THR A 633 -11.71 22.86 -44.69
CA THR A 633 -11.97 21.67 -43.87
C THR A 633 -11.33 20.43 -44.47
N ARG A 634 -10.83 19.55 -43.61
CA ARG A 634 -10.21 18.28 -43.96
C ARG A 634 -10.54 17.19 -42.93
N ARG A 635 -10.58 15.92 -43.37
CA ARG A 635 -10.55 14.76 -42.47
C ARG A 635 -9.12 14.30 -42.20
N LEU A 636 -8.78 14.09 -40.93
CA LEU A 636 -7.51 13.55 -40.48
C LEU A 636 -7.76 12.18 -39.82
N ARG A 637 -7.12 11.13 -40.35
CA ARG A 637 -7.20 9.79 -39.80
C ARG A 637 -6.11 9.60 -38.75
N LEU A 638 -6.51 9.37 -37.51
CA LEU A 638 -5.64 9.00 -36.40
C LEU A 638 -5.55 7.48 -36.30
N ARG A 639 -4.39 6.97 -35.91
CA ARG A 639 -4.19 5.54 -35.65
C ARG A 639 -3.86 5.33 -34.20
N GLU A 640 -4.26 4.17 -33.70
CA GLU A 640 -3.92 3.74 -32.36
C GLU A 640 -2.39 3.75 -32.15
N THR A 641 -1.95 4.15 -30.97
CA THR A 641 -0.53 4.37 -30.66
C THR A 641 0.19 3.05 -30.38
N LEU A 642 -0.50 2.11 -29.71
CA LEU A 642 -0.11 0.73 -29.48
C LEU A 642 -1.38 -0.13 -29.59
N PRO A 643 -1.28 -1.43 -29.95
CA PRO A 643 -2.43 -2.33 -29.91
C PRO A 643 -3.09 -2.30 -28.53
N HIS A 644 -4.42 -2.22 -28.50
CA HIS A 644 -5.23 -2.24 -27.27
C HIS A 644 -4.94 -1.11 -26.27
N SER A 645 -4.53 0.05 -26.75
CA SER A 645 -4.30 1.25 -25.93
C SER A 645 -5.54 2.13 -25.80
N GLY A 646 -6.46 2.11 -26.77
CA GLY A 646 -7.57 3.07 -26.85
C GLY A 646 -7.12 4.52 -27.07
N ILE A 647 -5.85 4.74 -27.42
CA ILE A 647 -5.24 6.07 -27.63
C ILE A 647 -4.82 6.21 -29.08
N PHE A 648 -5.50 7.10 -29.80
CA PHE A 648 -5.28 7.41 -31.20
C PHE A 648 -4.47 8.69 -31.36
N SER A 649 -3.43 8.66 -32.19
CA SER A 649 -2.55 9.82 -32.42
C SER A 649 -2.36 10.11 -33.90
N GLY A 650 -2.01 11.36 -34.19
CA GLY A 650 -1.69 11.83 -35.54
C GLY A 650 -1.15 13.26 -35.54
N THR A 651 -0.74 13.75 -36.71
CA THR A 651 -0.14 15.09 -36.84
C THR A 651 -0.77 15.91 -37.96
N LEU A 652 -0.82 17.23 -37.77
CA LEU A 652 -1.30 18.19 -38.78
C LEU A 652 -0.35 19.38 -38.90
N ARG A 653 0.02 19.75 -40.11
CA ARG A 653 0.92 20.86 -40.43
C ARG A 653 0.17 22.06 -41.04
N PRO A 654 -0.05 23.16 -40.29
CA PRO A 654 -0.51 24.43 -40.87
C PRO A 654 0.51 24.99 -41.89
N VAL A 655 0.08 25.25 -43.11
CA VAL A 655 0.93 25.82 -44.19
C VAL A 655 0.25 26.98 -44.90
N ILE A 656 1.08 27.86 -45.48
CA ILE A 656 0.64 28.89 -46.43
C ILE A 656 1.15 28.45 -47.81
N PHE A 657 0.22 28.12 -48.71
CA PHE A 657 0.55 27.75 -50.09
C PHE A 657 1.00 29.00 -50.88
N GLY A 658 2.01 28.85 -51.73
CA GLY A 658 2.50 29.94 -52.58
C GLY A 658 1.49 30.36 -53.67
N VAL A 659 1.66 31.57 -54.23
CA VAL A 659 0.76 32.15 -55.27
C VAL A 659 0.66 31.29 -56.55
N SER A 660 1.61 30.38 -56.75
CA SER A 660 1.71 29.47 -57.90
C SER A 660 1.60 27.97 -57.52
N GLU A 661 1.30 27.64 -56.26
CA GLU A 661 1.15 26.27 -55.78
C GLU A 661 -0.33 25.89 -55.78
N ALA A 662 -0.71 24.80 -56.47
CA ALA A 662 -2.09 24.33 -56.47
C ALA A 662 -2.45 23.77 -55.09
N VAL A 663 -3.43 24.36 -54.41
CA VAL A 663 -3.99 23.79 -53.18
C VAL A 663 -4.66 22.46 -53.57
N PRO A 664 -4.23 21.31 -53.02
CA PRO A 664 -4.84 20.02 -53.35
C PRO A 664 -6.34 20.05 -53.06
N ALA A 665 -7.18 19.48 -53.93
CA ALA A 665 -8.64 19.50 -53.76
C ALA A 665 -9.09 18.89 -52.40
N VAL A 666 -8.28 18.00 -51.83
CA VAL A 666 -8.51 17.38 -50.52
C VAL A 666 -8.20 18.31 -49.33
N ALA A 667 -7.44 19.39 -49.55
CA ALA A 667 -7.23 20.46 -48.55
C ALA A 667 -8.42 21.44 -48.47
N THR A 668 -9.42 21.31 -49.36
CA THR A 668 -10.63 22.15 -49.41
C THR A 668 -11.93 21.35 -49.37
N GLY A 669 -11.91 20.09 -48.88
CA GLY A 669 -13.11 19.27 -48.69
C GLY A 669 -13.53 18.37 -49.87
N GLY A 670 -12.65 18.11 -50.85
CA GLY A 670 -12.88 17.10 -51.89
C GLY A 670 -12.74 15.66 -51.38
N VAL A 671 -13.47 14.71 -51.99
CA VAL A 671 -13.39 13.27 -51.68
C VAL A 671 -12.07 12.71 -52.22
N ALA A 672 -11.24 12.13 -51.34
CA ALA A 672 -10.04 11.41 -51.74
C ALA A 672 -10.40 10.13 -52.53
N GLN A 673 -9.70 9.85 -53.63
CA GLN A 673 -9.80 8.53 -54.27
C GLN A 673 -8.98 7.51 -53.48
N ALA A 674 -9.43 6.25 -53.46
CA ALA A 674 -8.74 5.18 -52.74
C ALA A 674 -7.31 5.00 -53.28
N GLY A 675 -6.30 5.26 -52.44
CA GLY A 675 -4.88 5.08 -52.76
C GLY A 675 -4.01 6.34 -52.79
N GLU A 676 -4.55 7.54 -52.61
CA GLU A 676 -3.74 8.76 -52.46
C GLU A 676 -3.33 8.98 -50.99
N GLU A 677 -2.01 9.02 -50.73
CA GLU A 677 -1.46 9.48 -49.44
C GLU A 677 -1.80 10.96 -49.22
N LEU A 678 -2.62 11.23 -48.21
CA LEU A 678 -3.00 12.58 -47.84
C LEU A 678 -1.90 13.20 -46.97
N ASP A 679 -1.02 13.97 -47.59
CA ASP A 679 0.01 14.85 -46.98
C ASP A 679 -0.50 15.59 -45.73
N ASP A 680 0.29 15.80 -44.67
CA ASP A 680 -0.13 16.33 -43.35
C ASP A 680 -0.56 17.80 -43.33
N ARG A 681 -0.57 18.48 -44.50
CA ARG A 681 -0.75 19.93 -44.65
C ARG A 681 -2.22 20.42 -44.58
N LEU A 682 -2.45 21.58 -43.94
CA LEU A 682 -3.71 22.35 -43.95
C LEU A 682 -3.43 23.82 -44.32
N ALA A 683 -4.19 24.38 -45.27
CA ALA A 683 -4.09 25.79 -45.66
C ALA A 683 -4.61 26.71 -44.53
N VAL A 684 -3.76 27.63 -44.05
CA VAL A 684 -4.11 28.60 -43.01
C VAL A 684 -3.56 30.00 -43.33
N LYS A 685 -4.03 31.02 -42.60
CA LYS A 685 -3.37 32.35 -42.54
C LYS A 685 -2.54 32.53 -41.26
N PHE A 686 -1.62 33.50 -41.26
CA PHE A 686 -0.99 33.94 -40.01
C PHE A 686 -2.05 34.45 -39.03
N GLY A 687 -2.02 33.96 -37.79
CA GLY A 687 -3.02 34.29 -36.78
C GLY A 687 -4.33 33.50 -36.87
N ASP A 688 -4.45 32.53 -37.77
CA ASP A 688 -5.67 31.72 -37.93
C ASP A 688 -5.93 30.82 -36.71
N GLN A 689 -7.17 30.37 -36.57
CA GLN A 689 -7.59 29.37 -35.59
C GLN A 689 -7.98 28.09 -36.31
N VAL A 690 -7.46 26.96 -35.86
CA VAL A 690 -7.73 25.64 -36.42
C VAL A 690 -8.58 24.86 -35.41
N ARG A 691 -9.81 24.54 -35.79
CA ARG A 691 -10.73 23.72 -34.99
C ARG A 691 -10.54 22.25 -35.34
N PHE A 692 -10.38 21.41 -34.33
CA PHE A 692 -10.38 19.96 -34.40
C PHE A 692 -11.68 19.45 -33.78
N ARG A 693 -12.39 18.55 -34.46
CA ARG A 693 -13.70 18.04 -34.05
C ARG A 693 -13.72 16.52 -34.18
N TYR A 694 -14.07 15.83 -33.10
CA TYR A 694 -14.30 14.38 -33.05
C TYR A 694 -15.74 14.10 -32.59
N ALA A 695 -16.40 13.09 -33.15
CA ALA A 695 -17.77 12.74 -32.80
C ALA A 695 -17.79 11.50 -31.90
N ASP A 696 -18.12 11.71 -30.63
CA ASP A 696 -18.35 10.63 -29.66
C ASP A 696 -19.84 10.24 -29.70
N GLU A 697 -20.13 9.03 -30.19
CA GLU A 697 -21.49 8.52 -30.37
C GLU A 697 -21.97 7.71 -29.17
N VAL A 698 -21.06 7.14 -28.37
CA VAL A 698 -21.35 6.28 -27.22
C VAL A 698 -20.60 6.83 -26.03
N THR A 699 -21.32 7.30 -25.01
CA THR A 699 -20.68 7.93 -23.86
C THR A 699 -21.24 7.43 -22.53
N LEU A 700 -20.54 7.72 -21.44
CA LEU A 700 -20.98 7.36 -20.10
C LEU A 700 -22.37 7.92 -19.75
N PRO A 701 -23.16 7.19 -18.93
CA PRO A 701 -24.45 7.69 -18.45
C PRO A 701 -24.35 9.08 -17.81
N GLY A 702 -25.17 10.02 -18.31
CA GLY A 702 -25.14 11.44 -17.90
C GLY A 702 -24.22 12.33 -18.75
N GLY A 703 -23.36 11.74 -19.60
CA GLY A 703 -22.62 12.44 -20.64
C GLY A 703 -23.50 12.88 -21.81
N LYS A 704 -23.07 13.90 -22.56
CA LYS A 704 -23.73 14.32 -23.80
C LYS A 704 -23.00 13.70 -24.99
N ALA A 705 -23.59 12.67 -25.59
CA ALA A 705 -23.14 12.16 -26.88
C ALA A 705 -23.18 13.31 -27.92
N GLY A 706 -22.12 13.44 -28.70
CA GLY A 706 -21.97 14.54 -29.63
C GLY A 706 -20.51 14.92 -29.93
N PRO A 707 -20.33 16.01 -30.70
CA PRO A 707 -19.00 16.41 -31.10
C PRO A 707 -18.22 17.07 -29.96
N ILE A 708 -17.00 16.59 -29.72
CA ILE A 708 -16.00 17.27 -28.89
C ILE A 708 -15.06 18.09 -29.78
N GLU A 709 -14.73 19.30 -29.34
CA GLU A 709 -13.93 20.25 -30.12
C GLU A 709 -12.77 20.82 -29.32
N VAL A 710 -11.62 20.99 -29.98
CA VAL A 710 -10.46 21.74 -29.47
C VAL A 710 -10.00 22.72 -30.54
N VAL A 711 -9.64 23.94 -30.14
CA VAL A 711 -9.17 24.98 -31.06
C VAL A 711 -7.69 25.26 -30.82
N GLY A 712 -6.87 25.07 -31.86
CA GLY A 712 -5.47 25.45 -31.90
C GLY A 712 -5.27 26.83 -32.54
N GLN A 713 -4.29 27.59 -32.06
CA GLN A 713 -3.95 28.92 -32.55
C GLN A 713 -2.70 28.87 -33.45
N VAL A 714 -2.77 29.47 -34.62
CA VAL A 714 -1.60 29.73 -35.47
C VAL A 714 -1.03 31.08 -35.08
N TYR A 715 0.28 31.17 -34.82
CA TYR A 715 0.92 32.44 -34.45
C TYR A 715 0.92 33.44 -35.62
N LYS A 716 0.91 34.74 -35.30
CA LYS A 716 0.91 35.86 -36.29
C LYS A 716 2.27 36.14 -36.94
N GLY A 717 3.29 35.35 -36.60
CA GLY A 717 4.66 35.48 -37.09
C GLY A 717 5.67 35.08 -36.00
N SER A 718 6.93 34.91 -36.38
CA SER A 718 8.08 34.85 -35.47
C SER A 718 9.03 36.00 -35.83
N ASP A 719 9.80 36.51 -34.88
CA ASP A 719 10.86 37.48 -35.16
C ASP A 719 11.91 36.84 -36.06
N GLY A 720 11.92 37.21 -37.34
CA GLY A 720 12.92 36.76 -38.30
C GLY A 720 14.29 37.32 -37.91
N ARG A 721 15.23 36.44 -37.55
CA ARG A 721 16.65 36.84 -37.43
C ARG A 721 17.23 36.94 -38.85
N VAL A 722 17.67 38.14 -39.21
CA VAL A 722 18.39 38.39 -40.47
C VAL A 722 19.79 37.81 -40.35
N ARG A 723 20.15 36.96 -41.31
CA ARG A 723 21.49 36.42 -41.44
C ARG A 723 22.19 37.07 -42.63
N LEU A 724 23.34 37.68 -42.40
CA LEU A 724 24.24 38.08 -43.47
C LEU A 724 24.99 36.81 -43.89
N PHE A 725 25.06 36.55 -45.21
CA PHE A 725 25.78 35.48 -45.93
C PHE A 725 25.39 34.00 -45.68
N SER A 726 24.77 33.38 -46.69
CA SER A 726 24.87 31.93 -46.90
C SER A 726 25.49 31.64 -48.29
N LYS A 727 26.54 30.82 -48.30
CA LYS A 727 27.15 30.29 -49.53
C LYS A 727 26.17 29.25 -50.06
N ARG A 728 25.50 29.51 -51.18
CA ARG A 728 24.57 28.54 -51.78
C ARG A 728 25.36 27.36 -52.35
N PHE A 729 25.28 26.22 -51.68
CA PHE A 729 25.73 24.95 -52.24
C PHE A 729 24.69 24.48 -53.25
N ARG A 730 25.15 23.89 -54.37
CA ARG A 730 24.28 23.38 -55.43
C ARG A 730 23.62 22.05 -55.04
N ASP A 731 24.19 21.38 -54.06
CA ASP A 731 23.80 20.09 -53.50
C ASP A 731 23.53 20.29 -52.00
N SER A 732 22.31 19.96 -51.57
CA SER A 732 21.84 20.12 -50.20
C SER A 732 22.55 19.18 -49.22
N ASP A 733 22.90 17.96 -49.63
CA ASP A 733 23.55 16.99 -48.73
C ASP A 733 25.01 17.39 -48.49
N MET A 734 25.70 17.88 -49.52
CA MET A 734 27.03 18.47 -49.35
C MET A 734 27.00 19.74 -48.49
N ALA A 735 25.93 20.53 -48.55
CA ALA A 735 25.76 21.71 -47.68
C ALA A 735 25.70 21.30 -46.21
N VAL A 736 24.88 20.28 -45.92
CA VAL A 736 24.68 19.74 -44.57
C VAL A 736 25.97 19.11 -44.04
N LEU A 737 26.65 18.28 -44.84
CA LEU A 737 27.92 17.65 -44.45
C LEU A 737 29.00 18.68 -44.09
N VAL A 738 29.15 19.75 -44.88
CA VAL A 738 30.12 20.81 -44.59
C VAL A 738 29.78 21.52 -43.27
N GLN A 739 28.49 21.76 -43.02
CA GLN A 739 28.02 22.38 -41.77
C GLN A 739 28.22 21.46 -40.57
N PHE A 740 27.97 20.15 -40.70
CA PHE A 740 28.22 19.17 -39.66
C PHE A 740 29.71 19.09 -39.31
N ARG A 741 30.59 19.03 -40.33
CA ARG A 741 32.04 19.02 -40.11
C ARG A 741 32.55 20.30 -39.45
N LEU A 742 31.96 21.46 -39.81
CA LEU A 742 32.27 22.73 -39.14
C LEU A 742 31.84 22.72 -37.67
N ALA A 743 30.65 22.20 -37.37
CA ALA A 743 30.15 22.08 -36.02
C ALA A 743 30.98 21.09 -35.17
N GLU A 744 31.33 19.93 -35.71
CA GLU A 744 32.25 18.99 -35.06
C GLU A 744 33.62 19.63 -34.78
N CYS A 745 34.17 20.38 -35.73
CA CYS A 745 35.43 21.11 -35.54
C CYS A 745 35.32 22.14 -34.40
N LEU A 746 34.19 22.84 -34.30
CA LEU A 746 33.93 23.78 -33.22
C LEU A 746 33.79 23.07 -31.87
N PHE A 747 33.17 21.89 -31.82
CA PHE A 747 33.10 21.08 -30.59
C PHE A 747 34.45 20.56 -30.15
N GLU A 748 35.30 20.09 -31.07
CA GLU A 748 36.67 19.68 -30.75
C GLU A 748 37.52 20.88 -30.30
N THR A 749 37.36 22.04 -30.95
CA THR A 749 37.99 23.30 -30.51
C THR A 749 37.53 23.69 -29.11
N ALA A 750 36.25 23.49 -28.79
CA ALA A 750 35.71 23.74 -27.46
C ALA A 750 36.33 22.80 -26.40
N LYS A 751 36.59 21.53 -26.73
CA LYS A 751 37.31 20.59 -25.86
C LYS A 751 38.75 21.05 -25.60
N GLU A 752 39.44 21.54 -26.62
CA GLU A 752 40.79 22.10 -26.47
C GLU A 752 40.79 23.39 -25.62
N HIS A 753 39.83 24.29 -25.82
CA HIS A 753 39.68 25.47 -24.96
C HIS A 753 39.44 25.11 -23.49
N ARG A 754 38.71 24.02 -23.20
CA ARG A 754 38.54 23.51 -21.84
C ARG A 754 39.85 22.99 -21.24
N LYS A 755 40.65 22.22 -22.00
CA LYS A 755 41.98 21.77 -21.58
C LYS A 755 42.90 22.95 -21.25
N LEU A 756 42.76 24.04 -21.99
CA LEU A 756 43.50 25.30 -21.79
C LEU A 756 42.87 26.22 -20.72
N LYS A 757 41.83 25.78 -19.99
CA LYS A 757 41.11 26.53 -18.95
C LYS A 757 40.50 27.86 -19.46
N GLN A 758 39.96 27.87 -20.67
CA GLN A 758 39.28 29.01 -21.31
C GLN A 758 37.77 28.74 -21.46
N PRO A 759 36.97 28.81 -20.38
CA PRO A 759 35.57 28.39 -20.40
C PRO A 759 34.67 29.27 -21.27
N GLU A 760 34.94 30.58 -21.36
CA GLU A 760 34.15 31.51 -22.17
C GLU A 760 34.27 31.20 -23.68
N ARG A 761 35.49 30.91 -24.14
CA ARG A 761 35.74 30.54 -25.55
C ARG A 761 35.20 29.16 -25.89
N SER A 762 35.25 28.23 -24.92
CA SER A 762 34.62 26.92 -25.05
C SER A 762 33.10 27.07 -25.21
N ALA A 763 32.45 27.85 -24.36
CA ALA A 763 31.01 28.10 -24.43
C ALA A 763 30.61 28.74 -25.76
N GLN A 764 31.38 29.72 -26.25
CA GLN A 764 31.14 30.36 -27.55
C GLN A 764 31.23 29.36 -28.71
N ALA A 765 32.28 28.52 -28.73
CA ALA A 765 32.44 27.51 -29.78
C ALA A 765 31.31 26.45 -29.76
N ILE A 766 30.82 26.08 -28.56
CA ILE A 766 29.66 25.18 -28.42
C ILE A 766 28.38 25.82 -28.91
N GLU A 767 28.13 27.07 -28.54
CA GLU A 767 26.95 27.81 -28.97
C GLU A 767 26.93 27.97 -30.50
N GLU A 768 28.06 28.30 -31.10
CA GLU A 768 28.22 28.44 -32.54
C GLU A 768 28.06 27.10 -33.27
N GLY A 769 28.72 26.04 -32.80
CA GLY A 769 28.60 24.70 -33.39
C GLY A 769 27.18 24.13 -33.29
N LYS A 770 26.53 24.33 -32.13
CA LYS A 770 25.13 23.93 -31.91
C LYS A 770 24.20 24.68 -32.87
N PHE A 771 24.36 26.00 -32.98
CA PHE A 771 23.56 26.81 -33.87
C PHE A 771 23.67 26.35 -35.33
N ILE A 772 24.89 26.04 -35.79
CA ILE A 772 25.14 25.54 -37.16
C ILE A 772 24.43 24.19 -37.38
N LEU A 773 24.49 23.27 -36.42
CA LEU A 773 23.82 21.96 -36.52
C LEU A 773 22.30 22.05 -36.53
N GLU A 774 21.71 22.79 -35.57
CA GLU A 774 20.26 22.96 -35.48
C GLU A 774 19.70 23.65 -36.72
N GLU A 775 20.44 24.62 -37.25
CA GLU A 775 20.06 25.32 -38.47
C GLU A 775 20.19 24.46 -39.72
N ALA A 776 21.25 23.64 -39.83
CA ALA A 776 21.42 22.72 -40.95
C ALA A 776 20.23 21.75 -41.04
N LEU A 777 19.84 21.15 -39.92
CA LEU A 777 18.70 20.24 -39.83
C LEU A 777 17.37 20.95 -40.11
N ARG A 778 17.22 22.20 -39.65
CA ARG A 778 16.01 23.00 -39.89
C ARG A 778 15.84 23.39 -41.35
N ASN A 779 16.92 23.78 -42.01
CA ASN A 779 16.89 24.26 -43.40
C ASN A 779 16.82 23.12 -44.42
N TYR A 780 17.30 21.94 -44.05
CA TYR A 780 17.31 20.75 -44.89
C TYR A 780 16.67 19.56 -44.15
N PRO A 781 15.36 19.60 -43.84
CA PRO A 781 14.70 18.58 -43.02
C PRO A 781 14.57 17.22 -43.72
N ASP A 782 14.74 17.16 -45.04
CA ASP A 782 14.64 15.93 -45.84
C ASP A 782 16.02 15.39 -46.28
N THR A 783 17.12 15.89 -45.70
CA THR A 783 18.47 15.43 -46.05
C THR A 783 18.68 13.97 -45.66
N SER A 784 19.52 13.26 -46.42
CA SER A 784 19.94 11.89 -46.06
C SER A 784 20.73 11.84 -44.73
N HIS A 785 21.17 12.98 -44.21
CA HIS A 785 21.97 13.13 -43.00
C HIS A 785 21.21 13.55 -41.73
N VAL A 786 19.86 13.63 -41.75
CA VAL A 786 19.09 14.10 -40.57
C VAL A 786 19.41 13.30 -39.32
N VAL A 787 19.47 11.97 -39.44
CA VAL A 787 19.76 11.07 -38.32
C VAL A 787 21.14 11.32 -37.73
N GLU A 788 22.12 11.63 -38.59
CA GLU A 788 23.49 11.95 -38.17
C GLU A 788 23.54 13.27 -37.40
N GLY A 789 22.82 14.31 -37.85
CA GLY A 789 22.76 15.58 -37.14
C GLY A 789 22.00 15.50 -35.82
N GLU A 790 20.87 14.78 -35.77
CA GLU A 790 20.13 14.56 -34.53
C GLU A 790 20.96 13.76 -33.52
N TYR A 791 21.72 12.77 -33.98
CA TYR A 791 22.64 12.03 -33.12
C TYR A 791 23.78 12.90 -32.57
N LEU A 792 24.37 13.76 -33.42
CA LEU A 792 25.40 14.72 -33.00
C LEU A 792 24.88 15.70 -31.94
N LEU A 793 23.66 16.23 -32.12
CA LEU A 793 23.02 17.09 -31.13
C LEU A 793 22.70 16.35 -29.83
N ALA A 794 22.13 15.15 -29.91
CA ALA A 794 21.85 14.33 -28.73
C ALA A 794 23.13 14.05 -27.91
N ASN A 795 24.22 13.69 -28.59
CA ASN A 795 25.52 13.46 -27.95
C ASN A 795 26.08 14.74 -27.32
N LEU A 796 25.99 15.89 -28.01
CA LEU A 796 26.41 17.18 -27.44
C LEU A 796 25.67 17.49 -26.13
N TYR A 797 24.34 17.36 -26.11
CA TYR A 797 23.56 17.62 -24.90
C TYR A 797 23.93 16.66 -23.77
N GLN A 798 24.18 15.38 -24.07
CA GLN A 798 24.61 14.41 -23.07
C GLN A 798 26.00 14.75 -22.51
N GLU A 799 26.96 15.15 -23.36
CA GLU A 799 28.30 15.58 -22.93
C GLU A 799 28.22 16.80 -22.01
N LEU A 800 27.44 17.82 -22.38
CA LEU A 800 27.23 19.01 -21.54
C LEU A 800 26.57 18.66 -20.19
N ALA A 801 25.63 17.72 -20.21
CA ALA A 801 24.97 17.24 -18.99
C ALA A 801 25.95 16.53 -18.05
N MET A 802 26.82 15.67 -18.60
CA MET A 802 27.86 14.97 -17.84
C MET A 802 28.83 15.95 -17.19
N GLU A 803 29.24 17.01 -17.90
CA GLU A 803 30.11 18.05 -17.33
C GLU A 803 29.48 18.78 -16.15
N GLN A 804 28.21 19.17 -16.27
CA GLN A 804 27.51 19.79 -15.15
C GLN A 804 27.39 18.85 -13.96
N LYS A 805 27.19 17.54 -14.22
CA LYS A 805 27.19 16.51 -13.17
C LYS A 805 28.55 16.35 -12.50
N GLU A 806 29.65 16.35 -13.26
CA GLU A 806 31.02 16.31 -12.73
C GLU A 806 31.35 17.56 -11.90
N ALA A 807 30.84 18.72 -12.32
CA ALA A 807 30.89 19.97 -11.55
C ALA A 807 29.94 19.98 -10.34
N LYS A 808 29.27 18.86 -10.03
CA LYS A 808 28.29 18.70 -8.94
C LYS A 808 27.08 19.63 -9.05
N ASN A 809 26.74 20.07 -10.26
CA ASN A 809 25.62 20.95 -10.55
C ASN A 809 24.47 20.19 -11.23
N MET A 810 23.72 19.40 -10.46
CA MET A 810 22.65 18.56 -10.99
C MET A 810 21.46 19.39 -11.53
N ASP A 811 21.23 20.58 -10.99
CA ASP A 811 20.16 21.48 -11.44
C ASP A 811 20.34 21.94 -12.90
N ALA A 812 21.60 22.11 -13.33
CA ALA A 812 21.94 22.41 -14.72
C ALA A 812 22.08 21.13 -15.57
N ALA A 813 22.50 20.01 -14.99
CA ALA A 813 22.68 18.74 -15.70
C ALA A 813 21.35 18.08 -16.10
N ALA A 814 20.35 18.09 -15.22
CA ALA A 814 19.06 17.44 -15.43
C ALA A 814 18.35 17.87 -16.73
N PRO A 815 18.17 19.17 -17.04
CA PRO A 815 17.50 19.58 -18.28
C PRO A 815 18.29 19.15 -19.54
N LEU A 816 19.62 19.15 -19.47
CA LEU A 816 20.47 18.72 -20.58
C LEU A 816 20.36 17.20 -20.81
N PHE A 817 20.30 16.39 -19.75
CA PHE A 817 20.05 14.96 -19.87
C PHE A 817 18.65 14.65 -20.42
N THR A 818 17.63 15.43 -20.04
CA THR A 818 16.27 15.29 -20.58
C THR A 818 16.22 15.62 -22.08
N GLU A 819 16.91 16.67 -22.52
CA GLU A 819 16.97 17.04 -23.94
C GLU A 819 17.70 15.96 -24.76
N ALA A 820 18.85 15.46 -24.26
CA ALA A 820 19.55 14.34 -24.88
C ALA A 820 18.66 13.08 -24.97
N LEU A 821 17.93 12.77 -23.89
CA LEU A 821 17.00 11.64 -23.85
C LEU A 821 15.89 11.76 -24.90
N ALA A 822 15.30 12.94 -25.05
CA ALA A 822 14.25 13.19 -26.04
C ALA A 822 14.76 12.95 -27.47
N ARG A 823 15.96 13.45 -27.78
CA ARG A 823 16.57 13.28 -29.11
C ARG A 823 16.98 11.84 -29.40
N PHE A 824 17.59 11.13 -28.44
CA PHE A 824 17.87 9.70 -28.61
C PHE A 824 16.59 8.89 -28.80
N SER A 825 15.53 9.23 -28.06
CA SER A 825 14.23 8.58 -28.22
C SER A 825 13.62 8.85 -29.60
N SER A 826 13.74 10.08 -30.11
CA SER A 826 13.29 10.42 -31.46
C SER A 826 14.06 9.66 -32.56
N ILE A 827 15.36 9.44 -32.38
CA ILE A 827 16.16 8.66 -33.33
C ILE A 827 15.65 7.21 -33.38
N LEU A 828 15.33 6.63 -32.22
CA LEU A 828 14.87 5.26 -32.10
C LEU A 828 13.43 5.07 -32.59
N SER A 829 12.56 6.09 -32.46
CA SER A 829 11.18 6.02 -32.96
C SER A 829 11.10 6.23 -34.47
N THR A 830 11.90 7.14 -35.01
CA THR A 830 11.79 7.59 -36.41
C THR A 830 12.74 6.84 -37.34
N TRP A 831 13.93 6.45 -36.84
CA TRP A 831 14.96 5.75 -37.63
C TRP A 831 15.61 4.58 -36.85
N PRO A 832 14.81 3.57 -36.43
CA PRO A 832 15.27 2.45 -35.59
C PRO A 832 16.41 1.64 -36.24
N ASP A 833 16.32 1.40 -37.55
CA ASP A 833 17.30 0.60 -38.32
C ASP A 833 18.54 1.41 -38.77
N SER A 834 18.66 2.67 -38.34
CA SER A 834 19.81 3.48 -38.71
C SER A 834 21.10 2.94 -38.09
N LYS A 835 22.25 3.25 -38.71
CA LYS A 835 23.58 2.97 -38.16
C LYS A 835 23.81 3.57 -36.75
N PHE A 836 22.94 4.48 -36.31
CA PHE A 836 22.98 5.11 -35.00
C PHE A 836 22.04 4.47 -33.99
N GLY A 837 21.10 3.61 -34.38
CA GLY A 837 20.09 3.01 -33.50
C GLY A 837 20.70 2.34 -32.27
N ALA A 838 21.67 1.44 -32.46
CA ALA A 838 22.35 0.76 -31.35
C ALA A 838 23.08 1.73 -30.40
N ARG A 839 23.66 2.82 -30.93
CA ARG A 839 24.31 3.85 -30.09
C ARG A 839 23.28 4.69 -29.36
N ALA A 840 22.22 5.13 -30.04
CA ALA A 840 21.15 5.91 -29.45
C ALA A 840 20.46 5.13 -28.32
N GLN A 841 20.24 3.82 -28.48
CA GLN A 841 19.68 2.95 -27.44
C GLN A 841 20.57 2.92 -26.18
N TYR A 842 21.88 2.76 -26.34
CA TYR A 842 22.83 2.81 -25.22
C TYR A 842 22.81 4.17 -24.51
N HIS A 843 22.90 5.26 -25.27
CA HIS A 843 22.98 6.60 -24.71
C HIS A 843 21.64 7.05 -24.10
N LYS A 844 20.51 6.56 -24.60
CA LYS A 844 19.18 6.72 -23.96
C LYS A 844 19.16 6.10 -22.56
N ALA A 845 19.58 4.83 -22.45
CA ALA A 845 19.69 4.14 -21.17
C ALA A 845 20.64 4.86 -20.22
N LEU A 846 21.76 5.36 -20.74
CA LEU A 846 22.73 6.16 -19.97
C LEU A 846 22.15 7.48 -19.46
N CYS A 847 21.37 8.21 -20.26
CA CYS A 847 20.71 9.43 -19.80
C CYS A 847 19.74 9.14 -18.64
N LEU A 848 18.97 8.05 -18.71
CA LEU A 848 18.06 7.63 -17.63
C LEU A 848 18.83 7.26 -16.35
N GLU A 849 19.92 6.49 -16.48
CA GLU A 849 20.82 6.16 -15.36
C GLU A 849 21.36 7.45 -14.71
N MET A 850 21.80 8.41 -15.53
CA MET A 850 22.37 9.66 -15.02
C MET A 850 21.35 10.55 -14.30
N LEU A 851 20.07 10.46 -14.68
CA LEU A 851 18.93 11.12 -14.04
C LEU A 851 18.46 10.42 -12.75
N GLY A 852 19.00 9.23 -12.42
CA GLY A 852 18.60 8.44 -11.27
C GLY A 852 17.34 7.60 -11.49
N ASP A 853 16.84 7.54 -12.72
CA ASP A 853 15.70 6.72 -13.11
C ASP A 853 16.19 5.31 -13.49
N TYR A 854 16.64 4.58 -12.48
CA TYR A 854 17.36 3.33 -12.69
C TYR A 854 16.47 2.19 -13.21
N ASN A 855 15.18 2.18 -12.84
CA ASN A 855 14.22 1.18 -13.32
C ASN A 855 14.11 1.26 -14.85
N ARG A 856 13.81 2.44 -15.39
CA ARG A 856 13.71 2.66 -16.84
C ARG A 856 15.07 2.54 -17.53
N ALA A 857 16.16 2.93 -16.86
CA ALA A 857 17.50 2.69 -17.40
C ALA A 857 17.78 1.20 -17.62
N SER A 858 17.41 0.36 -16.65
CA SER A 858 17.61 -1.09 -16.73
C SER A 858 16.83 -1.71 -17.88
N GLU A 859 15.56 -1.31 -18.08
CA GLU A 859 14.74 -1.74 -19.21
C GLU A 859 15.40 -1.39 -20.55
N GLU A 860 15.90 -0.16 -20.70
CA GLU A 860 16.53 0.28 -21.94
C GLU A 860 17.88 -0.39 -22.20
N TYR A 861 18.63 -0.74 -21.16
CA TYR A 861 19.84 -1.57 -21.27
C TYR A 861 19.50 -3.01 -21.67
N VAL A 862 18.42 -3.58 -21.13
CA VAL A 862 17.93 -4.92 -21.51
C VAL A 862 17.50 -4.91 -22.98
N LYS A 863 16.69 -3.93 -23.40
CA LYS A 863 16.30 -3.74 -24.81
C LYS A 863 17.49 -3.70 -25.74
N MET A 864 18.59 -3.07 -25.34
CA MET A 864 19.81 -3.06 -26.14
C MET A 864 20.37 -4.46 -26.41
N THR A 865 20.33 -5.36 -25.42
CA THR A 865 20.84 -6.73 -25.57
C THR A 865 20.01 -7.59 -26.52
N TYR A 866 18.71 -7.28 -26.66
CA TYR A 866 17.77 -8.00 -27.54
C TYR A 866 17.65 -7.37 -28.93
N LEU A 867 17.56 -6.03 -29.01
CA LEU A 867 17.35 -5.30 -30.26
C LEU A 867 18.65 -5.16 -31.06
N PHE A 868 19.81 -5.10 -30.40
CA PHE A 868 21.10 -4.91 -31.05
C PHE A 868 22.16 -5.92 -30.56
N PRO A 869 21.89 -7.24 -30.62
CA PRO A 869 22.74 -8.26 -29.99
C PRO A 869 24.17 -8.32 -30.54
N GLU A 870 24.38 -7.91 -31.79
CA GLU A 870 25.69 -7.87 -32.45
C GLU A 870 26.45 -6.55 -32.20
N SER A 871 25.84 -5.59 -31.51
CA SER A 871 26.49 -4.30 -31.25
C SER A 871 27.62 -4.46 -30.24
N PRO A 872 28.82 -3.88 -30.49
CA PRO A 872 29.92 -3.93 -29.54
C PRO A 872 29.59 -3.26 -28.20
N LEU A 873 28.59 -2.36 -28.18
CA LEU A 873 28.11 -1.66 -26.99
C LEU A 873 27.23 -2.53 -26.08
N VAL A 874 26.78 -3.71 -26.53
CA VAL A 874 26.07 -4.69 -25.67
C VAL A 874 26.91 -5.06 -24.46
N GLY A 875 28.24 -5.13 -24.64
CA GLY A 875 29.15 -5.39 -23.55
C GLY A 875 29.09 -4.31 -22.46
N ASP A 876 29.21 -3.04 -22.84
CA ASP A 876 29.12 -1.92 -21.91
C ASP A 876 27.74 -1.79 -21.25
N ALA A 877 26.66 -2.06 -22.00
CA ALA A 877 25.30 -2.10 -21.46
C ALA A 877 25.14 -3.20 -20.39
N SER A 878 25.67 -4.40 -20.67
CA SER A 878 25.59 -5.54 -19.76
C SER A 878 26.30 -5.27 -18.44
N ILE A 879 27.47 -4.61 -18.47
CA ILE A 879 28.19 -4.22 -17.25
C ILE A 879 27.41 -3.18 -16.44
N ARG A 880 26.83 -2.17 -17.10
CA ARG A 880 26.02 -1.15 -16.41
C ARG A 880 24.78 -1.77 -15.76
N LEU A 881 24.11 -2.67 -16.47
CA LEU A 881 22.99 -3.44 -15.95
C LEU A 881 23.39 -4.32 -14.75
N ALA A 882 24.51 -5.03 -14.83
CA ALA A 882 25.03 -5.82 -13.71
C ALA A 882 25.39 -4.95 -12.49
N THR A 883 25.94 -3.76 -12.74
CA THR A 883 26.28 -2.78 -11.69
C THR A 883 25.02 -2.24 -11.01
N TYR A 884 23.94 -2.03 -11.77
CA TYR A 884 22.63 -1.64 -11.25
C TYR A 884 22.09 -2.67 -10.26
N TYR A 885 21.99 -3.96 -10.66
CA TYR A 885 21.52 -5.02 -9.76
C TYR A 885 22.42 -5.22 -8.53
N TYR A 886 23.72 -5.03 -8.69
CA TYR A 886 24.68 -5.12 -7.58
C TYR A 886 24.50 -4.00 -6.56
N THR A 887 24.31 -2.76 -7.00
CA THR A 887 24.34 -1.57 -6.13
C THR A 887 22.95 -1.13 -5.64
N GLN A 888 21.96 -1.06 -6.53
CA GLN A 888 20.64 -0.50 -6.21
C GLN A 888 19.71 -1.56 -5.62
N GLU A 889 19.53 -2.68 -6.33
CA GLU A 889 18.60 -3.73 -5.90
C GLU A 889 19.21 -4.74 -4.91
N LYS A 890 20.55 -4.79 -4.82
CA LYS A 890 21.30 -5.78 -4.00
C LYS A 890 20.91 -7.23 -4.34
N ARG A 891 20.55 -7.49 -5.61
CA ARG A 891 20.27 -8.82 -6.16
C ARG A 891 21.59 -9.41 -6.69
N TYR A 892 22.40 -9.92 -5.77
CA TYR A 892 23.74 -10.43 -6.10
C TYR A 892 23.70 -11.66 -6.99
N ASP A 893 22.65 -12.46 -6.91
CA ASP A 893 22.37 -13.62 -7.73
C ASP A 893 22.27 -13.26 -9.23
N ILE A 894 21.47 -12.25 -9.60
CA ILE A 894 21.38 -11.80 -11.01
C ILE A 894 22.62 -11.04 -11.44
N ALA A 895 23.13 -10.14 -10.60
CA ALA A 895 24.35 -9.40 -10.92
C ALA A 895 25.52 -10.35 -11.21
N GLY A 896 25.70 -11.40 -10.39
CA GLY A 896 26.73 -12.42 -10.57
C GLY A 896 26.60 -13.19 -11.88
N ARG A 897 25.36 -13.57 -12.25
CA ARG A 897 25.06 -14.23 -13.54
C ARG A 897 25.36 -13.33 -14.74
N ILE A 898 24.99 -12.05 -14.69
CA ILE A 898 25.25 -11.12 -15.78
C ILE A 898 26.76 -10.89 -15.94
N TYR A 899 27.51 -10.70 -14.86
CA TYR A 899 28.97 -10.55 -14.93
C TYR A 899 29.68 -11.80 -15.46
N SER A 900 29.24 -13.00 -15.05
CA SER A 900 29.78 -14.26 -15.54
C SER A 900 29.48 -14.47 -17.04
N SER A 901 28.23 -14.22 -17.44
CA SER A 901 27.81 -14.26 -18.85
C SER A 901 28.58 -13.25 -19.71
N PHE A 902 28.79 -12.04 -19.19
CA PHE A 902 29.57 -11.00 -19.85
C PHE A 902 30.99 -11.47 -20.17
N GLN A 903 31.69 -12.09 -19.21
CA GLN A 903 33.04 -12.59 -19.49
C GLN A 903 33.06 -13.73 -20.50
N ARG A 904 32.07 -14.64 -20.45
CA ARG A 904 31.97 -15.75 -21.42
C ARG A 904 31.73 -15.23 -22.84
N ARG A 905 30.87 -14.22 -22.99
CA ARG A 905 30.50 -13.63 -24.28
C ARG A 905 31.55 -12.65 -24.82
N PHE A 906 32.23 -11.92 -23.94
CA PHE A 906 33.23 -10.91 -24.31
C PHE A 906 34.58 -11.13 -23.61
N PRO A 907 35.26 -12.27 -23.85
CA PRO A 907 36.46 -12.64 -23.11
C PRO A 907 37.66 -11.73 -23.36
N THR A 908 37.68 -10.96 -24.45
CA THR A 908 38.75 -10.02 -24.81
C THR A 908 38.43 -8.57 -24.45
N HIS A 909 37.27 -8.29 -23.85
CA HIS A 909 36.87 -6.93 -23.47
C HIS A 909 37.75 -6.39 -22.34
N GLU A 910 38.05 -5.08 -22.35
CA GLU A 910 38.89 -4.41 -21.34
C GLU A 910 38.41 -4.62 -19.90
N LYS A 911 37.11 -4.88 -19.73
CA LYS A 911 36.45 -5.04 -18.43
C LYS A 911 36.17 -6.51 -18.07
N ALA A 912 36.62 -7.48 -18.88
CA ALA A 912 36.32 -8.90 -18.68
C ALA A 912 36.95 -9.48 -17.40
N ASP A 913 38.19 -9.09 -17.10
CA ASP A 913 38.88 -9.46 -15.86
C ASP A 913 38.16 -8.86 -14.63
N ARG A 914 37.77 -7.59 -14.70
CA ARG A 914 37.05 -6.91 -13.63
C ARG A 914 35.63 -7.46 -13.46
N ALA A 915 34.97 -7.89 -14.54
CA ALA A 915 33.68 -8.56 -14.47
C ALA A 915 33.78 -9.90 -13.73
N LEU A 916 34.82 -10.71 -13.96
CA LEU A 916 35.06 -11.93 -13.18
C LEU A 916 35.24 -11.62 -11.69
N PHE A 917 35.98 -10.55 -11.38
CA PHE A 917 36.15 -10.12 -10.00
C PHE A 917 34.81 -9.70 -9.35
N MET A 918 33.99 -8.93 -10.08
CA MET A 918 32.66 -8.53 -9.60
C MET A 918 31.71 -9.73 -9.47
N SER A 919 31.77 -10.70 -10.40
CA SER A 919 31.02 -11.96 -10.32
C SER A 919 31.37 -12.74 -9.05
N ALA A 920 32.67 -12.86 -8.74
CA ALA A 920 33.11 -13.49 -7.50
C ALA A 920 32.62 -12.73 -6.25
N GLN A 921 32.67 -11.40 -6.26
CA GLN A 921 32.12 -10.60 -5.15
C GLN A 921 30.61 -10.79 -4.99
N CYS A 922 29.85 -10.92 -6.07
CA CYS A 922 28.42 -11.23 -6.03
C CYS A 922 28.19 -12.57 -5.33
N HIS A 923 28.91 -13.63 -5.71
CA HIS A 923 28.80 -14.94 -5.09
C HIS A 923 29.17 -14.92 -3.60
N MET A 924 30.25 -14.24 -3.22
CA MET A 924 30.63 -14.06 -1.82
C MET A 924 29.57 -13.29 -1.01
N LYS A 925 28.98 -12.23 -1.58
CA LYS A 925 27.90 -11.47 -0.94
C LYS A 925 26.58 -12.25 -0.87
N GLY A 926 26.31 -13.08 -1.88
CA GLY A 926 25.21 -14.04 -1.87
C GLY A 926 25.35 -15.05 -0.75
N ALA A 927 26.54 -15.65 -0.59
CA ALA A 927 26.87 -16.56 0.51
C ALA A 927 26.70 -15.91 1.90
N GLU A 928 27.18 -14.67 2.06
CA GLU A 928 26.98 -13.88 3.29
C GLU A 928 25.51 -13.64 3.57
N ARG A 929 24.73 -13.28 2.55
CA ARG A 929 23.29 -13.05 2.65
C ARG A 929 22.55 -14.33 3.04
N LEU A 930 22.86 -15.47 2.43
CA LEU A 930 22.27 -16.77 2.78
C LEU A 930 22.54 -17.13 4.25
N MET A 931 23.76 -16.89 4.73
CA MET A 931 24.10 -17.12 6.15
C MET A 931 23.44 -16.11 7.09
N ASP A 932 23.29 -14.85 6.69
CA ASP A 932 22.56 -13.84 7.46
C ASP A 932 21.06 -14.16 7.53
N GLU A 933 20.47 -14.64 6.44
CA GLU A 933 19.08 -15.11 6.38
C GLU A 933 18.89 -16.35 7.27
N TYR A 934 19.82 -17.31 7.23
CA TYR A 934 19.82 -18.46 8.13
C TYR A 934 20.00 -18.07 9.60
N ARG A 935 20.93 -17.16 9.91
CA ARG A 935 21.10 -16.62 11.28
C ARG A 935 19.84 -15.91 11.79
N LYS A 936 19.10 -15.22 10.91
CA LYS A 936 17.80 -14.61 11.23
C LYS A 936 16.67 -15.63 11.37
N ALA A 937 16.71 -16.72 10.61
CA ALA A 937 15.72 -17.79 10.63
C ALA A 937 15.87 -18.76 11.82
N GLY A 938 17.03 -18.76 12.49
CA GLY A 938 17.28 -19.58 13.68
C GLY A 938 17.24 -21.10 13.39
N SER A 939 16.88 -21.90 14.41
CA SER A 939 16.85 -23.38 14.34
C SER A 939 15.81 -23.96 13.37
N LYS A 940 14.88 -23.14 12.86
CA LYS A 940 13.83 -23.52 11.89
C LYS A 940 14.27 -23.37 10.43
N GLY A 941 15.38 -22.67 10.15
CA GLY A 941 15.91 -22.54 8.79
C GLY A 941 16.59 -23.83 8.30
N VAL A 942 16.45 -24.14 7.01
CA VAL A 942 17.32 -25.16 6.39
C VAL A 942 18.74 -24.61 6.41
N ASN A 943 19.67 -25.34 7.02
CA ASN A 943 21.07 -24.94 7.06
C ASN A 943 21.61 -24.80 5.62
N PRO A 944 21.92 -23.58 5.14
CA PRO A 944 22.31 -23.37 3.75
C PRO A 944 23.78 -23.73 3.53
N ALA A 945 24.47 -24.39 4.47
CA ALA A 945 25.90 -24.68 4.40
C ALA A 945 26.35 -25.29 3.05
N ALA A 946 25.54 -26.16 2.44
CA ALA A 946 25.84 -26.70 1.11
C ALA A 946 25.80 -25.62 0.01
N LEU A 947 24.76 -24.78 -0.01
CA LEU A 947 24.61 -23.66 -0.96
C LEU A 947 25.65 -22.56 -0.73
N VAL A 948 25.94 -22.24 0.54
CA VAL A 948 26.97 -21.28 0.94
C VAL A 948 28.35 -21.75 0.48
N LYS A 949 28.64 -23.05 0.63
CA LYS A 949 29.85 -23.65 0.12
C LYS A 949 29.93 -23.59 -1.40
N GLU A 950 28.82 -23.88 -2.09
CA GLU A 950 28.73 -23.78 -3.56
C GLU A 950 28.99 -22.35 -4.06
N GLU A 951 28.39 -21.35 -3.42
CA GLU A 951 28.61 -19.93 -3.74
C GLU A 951 30.08 -19.51 -3.54
N TYR A 952 30.71 -19.92 -2.43
CA TYR A 952 32.14 -19.64 -2.24
C TYR A 952 33.03 -20.37 -3.26
N LEU A 953 32.69 -21.59 -3.66
CA LEU A 953 33.42 -22.31 -4.72
C LEU A 953 33.25 -21.65 -6.09
N ALA A 954 32.05 -21.18 -6.43
CA ALA A 954 31.81 -20.41 -7.65
C ALA A 954 32.62 -19.10 -7.66
N ALA A 955 32.75 -18.43 -6.50
CA ALA A 955 33.62 -17.27 -6.36
C ALA A 955 35.10 -17.63 -6.60
N VAL A 956 35.58 -18.74 -6.05
CA VAL A 956 36.95 -19.24 -6.27
C VAL A 956 37.19 -19.55 -7.74
N GLU A 957 36.24 -20.19 -8.44
CA GLU A 957 36.35 -20.50 -9.87
C GLU A 957 36.49 -19.23 -10.72
N ALA A 958 35.66 -18.21 -10.45
CA ALA A 958 35.71 -16.94 -11.15
C ALA A 958 37.04 -16.20 -10.91
N LEU A 959 37.55 -16.19 -9.67
CA LEU A 959 38.82 -15.56 -9.32
C LEU A 959 40.02 -16.33 -9.89
N ASN A 960 39.98 -17.66 -9.89
CA ASN A 960 41.03 -18.48 -10.49
C ASN A 960 41.08 -18.27 -12.02
N THR A 961 39.91 -18.17 -12.66
CA THR A 961 39.83 -17.84 -14.09
C THR A 961 40.47 -16.47 -14.38
N LEU A 962 40.25 -15.47 -13.50
CA LEU A 962 40.89 -14.16 -13.60
C LEU A 962 42.42 -14.30 -13.49
N THR A 963 42.92 -15.04 -12.49
CA THR A 963 44.37 -15.11 -12.22
C THR A 963 45.15 -15.92 -13.25
N GLU A 964 44.54 -16.96 -13.82
CA GLU A 964 45.19 -17.83 -14.80
C GLU A 964 44.99 -17.35 -16.24
N LYS A 965 43.74 -17.07 -16.65
CA LYS A 965 43.42 -16.72 -18.05
C LYS A 965 43.76 -15.27 -18.39
N TYR A 966 43.69 -14.35 -17.42
CA TYR A 966 43.99 -12.92 -17.61
C TYR A 966 45.33 -12.52 -16.98
N ARG A 967 46.26 -13.48 -16.87
CA ARG A 967 47.57 -13.26 -16.23
C ARG A 967 48.38 -12.13 -16.86
N GLU A 968 48.31 -11.99 -18.18
CA GLU A 968 49.07 -10.97 -18.94
C GLU A 968 48.34 -9.64 -19.06
N THR A 969 47.00 -9.65 -19.06
CA THR A 969 46.17 -8.48 -19.33
C THR A 969 45.66 -7.77 -18.07
N ALA A 970 45.38 -8.51 -16.99
CA ALA A 970 44.96 -7.91 -15.73
C ALA A 970 46.11 -7.11 -15.09
N SER A 971 45.80 -6.18 -14.18
CA SER A 971 46.84 -5.51 -13.41
C SER A 971 47.39 -6.41 -12.29
N ALA A 972 48.67 -6.25 -11.92
CA ALA A 972 49.27 -6.99 -10.80
C ALA A 972 48.50 -6.77 -9.48
N GLY A 973 47.96 -5.56 -9.26
CA GLY A 973 47.12 -5.25 -8.10
C GLY A 973 45.79 -6.01 -8.10
N LEU A 974 45.11 -6.09 -9.25
CA LEU A 974 43.84 -6.84 -9.38
C LEU A 974 44.06 -8.35 -9.22
N ARG A 975 45.17 -8.90 -9.75
CA ARG A 975 45.51 -10.32 -9.57
C ARG A 975 45.87 -10.66 -8.13
N ALA A 976 46.65 -9.81 -7.46
CA ALA A 976 46.95 -9.98 -6.03
C ALA A 976 45.68 -9.93 -5.18
N GLN A 977 44.76 -9.02 -5.52
CA GLN A 977 43.44 -8.94 -4.90
C GLN A 977 42.63 -10.21 -5.14
N ALA A 978 42.58 -10.71 -6.38
CA ALA A 978 41.85 -11.90 -6.74
C ALA A 978 42.38 -13.16 -6.02
N LEU A 979 43.70 -13.35 -5.96
CA LEU A 979 44.30 -14.47 -5.21
C LEU A 979 43.99 -14.40 -3.71
N TYR A 980 44.04 -13.21 -3.11
CA TYR A 980 43.68 -13.05 -1.69
C TYR A 980 42.23 -13.46 -1.44
N TRP A 981 41.29 -12.93 -2.23
CA TRP A 981 39.87 -13.24 -2.08
C TRP A 981 39.54 -14.69 -2.46
N ALA A 982 40.28 -15.32 -3.37
CA ALA A 982 40.17 -16.75 -3.65
C ALA A 982 40.62 -17.59 -2.44
N GLY A 983 41.68 -17.15 -1.76
CA GLY A 983 42.12 -17.74 -0.50
C GLY A 983 41.09 -17.61 0.62
N ASP A 984 40.53 -16.42 0.83
CA ASP A 984 39.47 -16.16 1.82
C ASP A 984 38.20 -16.97 1.51
N ALA A 985 37.74 -16.96 0.26
CA ALA A 985 36.57 -17.74 -0.17
C ALA A 985 36.80 -19.25 0.00
N SER A 986 37.98 -19.76 -0.35
CA SER A 986 38.35 -21.18 -0.15
C SER A 986 38.35 -21.56 1.33
N LEU A 987 38.81 -20.66 2.21
CA LEU A 987 38.81 -20.86 3.65
C LEU A 987 37.37 -20.94 4.19
N ARG A 988 36.48 -20.05 3.74
CA ARG A 988 35.05 -20.06 4.08
C ARG A 988 34.31 -21.27 3.49
N ALA A 989 34.75 -21.79 2.35
CA ALA A 989 34.27 -23.05 1.76
C ALA A 989 34.84 -24.31 2.44
N GLN A 990 35.73 -24.16 3.43
CA GLN A 990 36.45 -25.25 4.12
C GLN A 990 37.32 -26.11 3.20
N VAL A 991 37.93 -25.49 2.19
CA VAL A 991 38.90 -26.10 1.27
C VAL A 991 40.29 -25.56 1.59
N TYR A 992 40.89 -26.11 2.65
CA TYR A 992 42.06 -25.52 3.31
C TYR A 992 43.35 -25.62 2.50
N ASP A 993 43.51 -26.67 1.70
CA ASP A 993 44.63 -26.87 0.78
C ASP A 993 44.66 -25.78 -0.29
N GLN A 994 43.52 -25.48 -0.92
CA GLN A 994 43.41 -24.39 -1.90
C GLN A 994 43.54 -23.01 -1.23
N ALA A 995 42.94 -22.82 -0.06
CA ALA A 995 43.07 -21.58 0.69
C ALA A 995 44.54 -21.25 1.00
N TYR A 996 45.29 -22.24 1.50
CA TYR A 996 46.72 -22.10 1.78
C TYR A 996 47.49 -21.75 0.50
N LEU A 997 47.24 -22.47 -0.60
CA LEU A 997 47.90 -22.25 -1.88
C LEU A 997 47.66 -20.82 -2.41
N TYR A 998 46.42 -20.36 -2.49
CA TYR A 998 46.11 -19.02 -3.01
C TYR A 998 46.67 -17.90 -2.12
N LEU A 999 46.63 -18.06 -0.79
CA LEU A 999 47.21 -17.09 0.13
C LEU A 999 48.74 -17.03 0.02
N LYS A 1000 49.44 -18.17 -0.07
CA LYS A 1000 50.89 -18.21 -0.31
C LYS A 1000 51.24 -17.62 -1.67
N ARG A 1001 50.50 -17.96 -2.74
CA ARG A 1001 50.68 -17.35 -4.07
C ARG A 1001 50.52 -15.83 -4.03
N THR A 1002 49.57 -15.30 -3.26
CA THR A 1002 49.43 -13.86 -3.06
C THR A 1002 50.71 -13.24 -2.47
N VAL A 1003 51.30 -13.90 -1.46
CA VAL A 1003 52.52 -13.43 -0.78
C VAL A 1003 53.76 -13.54 -1.67
N PHE A 1004 53.92 -14.65 -2.39
CA PHE A 1004 55.10 -14.92 -3.21
C PHE A 1004 55.08 -14.22 -4.56
N GLU A 1005 53.94 -14.22 -5.25
CA GLU A 1005 53.83 -13.62 -6.58
C GLU A 1005 53.68 -12.09 -6.53
N TYR A 1006 53.12 -11.54 -5.44
CA TYR A 1006 52.83 -10.10 -5.30
C TYR A 1006 53.25 -9.50 -3.95
N PRO A 1007 54.52 -9.68 -3.50
CA PRO A 1007 54.97 -9.39 -2.13
C PRO A 1007 54.82 -7.92 -1.70
N GLU A 1008 54.88 -7.00 -2.66
CA GLU A 1008 54.81 -5.54 -2.45
C GLU A 1008 53.38 -5.00 -2.35
N THR A 1009 52.37 -5.83 -2.61
CA THR A 1009 50.97 -5.40 -2.56
C THR A 1009 50.40 -5.42 -1.14
N GLU A 1010 49.41 -4.56 -0.87
CA GLU A 1010 48.69 -4.59 0.40
C GLU A 1010 48.05 -5.97 0.66
N TRP A 1011 47.60 -6.65 -0.41
CA TRP A 1011 47.00 -7.97 -0.36
C TRP A 1011 47.97 -9.05 0.14
N ALA A 1012 49.26 -8.97 -0.17
CA ALA A 1012 50.27 -9.85 0.41
C ALA A 1012 50.48 -9.62 1.91
N ARG A 1013 50.32 -8.38 2.41
CA ARG A 1013 50.32 -8.11 3.85
C ARG A 1013 49.09 -8.71 4.52
N ARG A 1014 47.91 -8.55 3.92
CA ARG A 1014 46.66 -9.16 4.40
C ARG A 1014 46.70 -10.68 4.38
N ALA A 1015 47.24 -11.28 3.32
CA ALA A 1015 47.43 -12.73 3.20
C ALA A 1015 48.38 -13.29 4.28
N ARG A 1016 49.49 -12.61 4.57
CA ARG A 1016 50.38 -12.98 5.69
C ARG A 1016 49.65 -12.93 7.03
N GLY A 1017 48.83 -11.91 7.25
CA GLY A 1017 47.99 -11.81 8.44
C GLY A 1017 47.01 -12.98 8.58
N LEU A 1018 46.30 -13.31 7.50
CA LEU A 1018 45.32 -14.39 7.49
C LEU A 1018 45.99 -15.77 7.67
N LEU A 1019 47.12 -16.02 7.02
CA LEU A 1019 47.93 -17.23 7.21
C LEU A 1019 48.42 -17.40 8.65
N LEU A 1020 48.74 -16.30 9.34
CA LEU A 1020 49.15 -16.32 10.75
C LEU A 1020 47.97 -16.55 11.69
N GLN A 1021 46.82 -15.91 11.42
CA GLN A 1021 45.61 -16.06 12.23
C GLN A 1021 45.07 -17.49 12.18
N GLU A 1022 45.11 -18.11 11.00
CA GLU A 1022 44.58 -19.45 10.72
C GLU A 1022 45.68 -20.53 10.72
N ALA A 1023 46.83 -20.27 11.36
CA ALA A 1023 48.01 -21.14 11.32
C ALA A 1023 47.74 -22.59 11.75
N LYS A 1024 46.84 -22.80 12.73
CA LYS A 1024 46.41 -24.14 13.18
C LYS A 1024 45.61 -24.89 12.10
N THR A 1025 44.83 -24.17 11.31
CA THR A 1025 44.00 -24.73 10.22
C THR A 1025 44.87 -25.20 9.05
N PHE A 1026 46.09 -24.67 8.92
CA PHE A 1026 47.05 -25.00 7.85
C PHE A 1026 48.17 -25.96 8.26
N GLU A 1027 48.11 -26.50 9.49
CA GLU A 1027 49.14 -27.38 10.02
C GLU A 1027 49.23 -28.68 9.20
N GLY A 1028 50.40 -28.98 8.62
CA GLY A 1028 50.62 -30.13 7.74
C GLY A 1028 50.38 -29.91 6.24
N LEU A 1029 50.03 -28.68 5.83
CA LEU A 1029 49.91 -28.27 4.41
C LEU A 1029 51.12 -27.48 3.88
N GLU A 1030 52.13 -27.22 4.73
CA GLU A 1030 53.34 -26.45 4.38
C GLU A 1030 54.31 -27.14 3.41
#